data_AF-A0A519QXS9-F1
#
_entry.id   AF-A0A519QXS9-F1
#
_cell.length_a   1.000
_cell.length_b   1.000
_cell.length_c   1.000
_cell.angle_alpha   90.00
_cell.angle_beta   90.00
_cell.angle_gamma   90.00
#
_symmetry.space_group_name_H-M   'P 1'
#
loop_
_entity.id
_entity.type
_entity.pdbx_description
1 polymer ?
#
loop_
_entity_poly.entity_id
_entity_poly.type
_entity_poly.pdbx_seq_one_letter_code
_entity_poly.pdbx_strand_id
1 'polypeptide(L)'
;QAIKQKPKEGDKIVILGGENYRIGMGGAAVSSADTGAFNSGIELNAIQRSNPEMQKRAANAIRGLVESDENPIVSIHDHGAGGHLNCLSELVEETGGLIDLDKLPVGDPTLSAKEIVGNESQERMGLVIGQKDIDTLQKIADRERSPMYQVGDVTGNHRFTFESKTTGAKPMDFALEDMFGSSPKVVMNDTTIDRKYTDLDYTQENFKSYLDQVLQLEAVASKDWLTNKVDRCVGGKVAKQQCAGPLQLPLNNVGVMALDYLGKEGVATTVGHSPIASLIDPAAGSRTAIAEALSNIIWAPIKDGLKGVSLSANWMWACKNEGEDARLYEAVQGCSDFAIELGINIPTGKDSLSMKQKYPDGDVIAPGTVIISAGGNCTDIQKVVEPVLKKNGGNIYYINLSEDDFKLGGSSFAQVLNKIGTEVPTIKDGANFKNTFNVVQDLIKADKIQAGHDIGSGGLITTLLEMCFADVNLSADYDLSALRESDTIKILFSENIGIVFQADASVETVLNENKVAFFNIGKVKEGDTVTIKNGNQNLSINVTEARDTWYKTSYLLDRKQSGELKAKERFDNFKNQPLKFTFPTHFTGKKPVVDFSKTRPKAAIIREKGSNSEREMANAMYLAGFDVKDVHMTDLISGRETLEDIQFIGAVGGFSNSDVLGSAKGWAGAFLYNEKAKTALDNFFKREDTLSVGICNGAQLFMELELINPEHEVHGKLRHNDSHKHESGFTSVSV
;
A
#
# COMPACT_ATOMS: atom_id res chain seq x y z
N GLN A 1 5.62 11.71 -19.40
CA GLN A 1 5.42 12.48 -18.16
C GLN A 1 4.05 13.13 -18.21
N ALA A 2 3.26 13.05 -17.14
CA ALA A 2 2.00 13.79 -17.03
C ALA A 2 2.31 15.25 -16.69
N ILE A 3 2.42 16.10 -17.72
CA ILE A 3 2.73 17.52 -17.57
C ILE A 3 1.40 18.27 -17.43
N LYS A 4 1.21 18.99 -16.32
CA LYS A 4 0.05 19.88 -16.13
C LYS A 4 0.11 21.01 -17.16
N GLN A 5 -1.04 21.41 -17.69
CA GLN A 5 -1.12 22.56 -18.59
C GLN A 5 -1.23 23.85 -17.77
N LYS A 6 -0.87 24.98 -18.39
CA LYS A 6 -1.00 26.29 -17.76
C LYS A 6 -2.45 26.80 -17.85
N PRO A 7 -3.09 27.18 -16.72
CA PRO A 7 -4.38 27.87 -16.71
C PRO A 7 -4.38 29.11 -17.59
N LYS A 8 -5.53 29.44 -18.19
CA LYS A 8 -5.74 30.64 -19.01
C LYS A 8 -6.92 31.46 -18.49
N GLU A 9 -6.89 32.76 -18.76
CA GLU A 9 -8.00 33.65 -18.44
C GLU A 9 -9.33 33.09 -18.99
N GLY A 10 -10.35 33.04 -18.15
CA GLY A 10 -11.67 32.50 -18.47
C GLY A 10 -11.83 31.00 -18.26
N ASP A 11 -10.74 30.25 -18.00
CA ASP A 11 -10.84 28.88 -17.51
C ASP A 11 -11.58 28.84 -16.17
N LYS A 12 -12.25 27.72 -15.91
CA LYS A 12 -13.11 27.54 -14.74
C LYS A 12 -12.38 26.80 -13.65
N ILE A 13 -12.62 27.25 -12.43
CA ILE A 13 -12.13 26.64 -11.21
C ILE A 13 -13.29 25.82 -10.63
N VAL A 14 -13.07 24.52 -10.48
CA VAL A 14 -14.08 23.55 -10.08
C VAL A 14 -13.59 22.78 -8.86
N ILE A 15 -14.52 22.48 -7.96
CA ILE A 15 -14.31 21.55 -6.85
C ILE A 15 -15.19 20.32 -7.09
N LEU A 16 -14.57 19.14 -7.06
CA LEU A 16 -15.26 17.85 -7.06
C LEU A 16 -15.18 17.21 -5.67
N GLY A 17 -16.28 16.63 -5.20
CA GLY A 17 -16.31 15.78 -4.01
C GLY A 17 -17.12 16.33 -2.83
N GLY A 18 -16.57 16.21 -1.61
CA GLY A 18 -17.29 16.45 -0.36
C GLY A 18 -17.62 17.92 -0.03
N GLU A 19 -18.60 18.10 0.85
CA GLU A 19 -19.00 19.40 1.40
C GLU A 19 -18.15 19.85 2.59
N ASN A 20 -18.11 21.16 2.85
CA ASN A 20 -17.36 21.74 3.96
C ASN A 20 -18.06 21.56 5.29
N TYR A 21 -17.31 21.09 6.28
CA TYR A 21 -17.67 21.08 7.69
C TYR A 21 -16.53 21.71 8.52
N ARG A 22 -16.77 21.96 9.80
CA ARG A 22 -15.74 22.40 10.75
C ARG A 22 -14.80 21.22 11.10
N ILE A 23 -13.89 20.89 10.19
CA ILE A 23 -12.92 19.80 10.30
C ILE A 23 -11.52 20.36 10.07
N GLY A 24 -10.55 19.93 10.89
CA GLY A 24 -9.13 20.17 10.62
C GLY A 24 -8.71 21.64 10.65
N MET A 25 -9.45 22.52 11.32
CA MET A 25 -9.14 23.96 11.31
C MET A 25 -7.74 24.22 11.91
N GLY A 26 -6.77 24.50 11.04
CA GLY A 26 -5.37 24.68 11.43
C GLY A 26 -4.64 23.38 11.77
N GLY A 27 -5.06 22.23 11.20
CA GLY A 27 -4.44 20.93 11.42
C GLY A 27 -2.93 20.93 11.20
N ALA A 28 -2.45 21.62 10.16
CA ALA A 28 -1.02 21.81 9.91
C ALA A 28 -0.26 22.54 11.05
N ALA A 29 -0.90 23.49 11.72
CA ALA A 29 -0.29 24.19 12.87
C ALA A 29 -0.24 23.28 14.12
N VAL A 30 -1.24 22.41 14.28
CA VAL A 30 -1.28 21.42 15.36
C VAL A 30 -0.28 20.30 15.12
N SER A 31 -0.14 19.79 13.89
CA SER A 31 0.87 18.77 13.55
C SER A 31 2.31 19.29 13.66
N SER A 32 2.49 20.62 13.57
CA SER A 32 3.80 21.28 13.69
C SER A 32 4.20 21.58 15.14
N ALA A 33 3.40 21.19 16.13
CA ALA A 33 3.66 21.43 17.54
C ALA A 33 3.77 20.12 18.34
N ASP A 34 4.46 20.17 19.50
CA ASP A 34 4.57 19.03 20.41
C ASP A 34 3.17 18.57 20.85
N THR A 35 2.86 17.29 20.63
CA THR A 35 1.57 16.73 21.02
C THR A 35 1.47 16.67 22.55
N GLY A 36 0.30 16.99 23.13
CA GLY A 36 0.06 17.04 24.58
C GLY A 36 0.35 18.39 25.29
N ALA A 37 0.79 19.42 24.57
CA ALA A 37 1.09 20.74 25.15
C ALA A 37 -0.13 21.71 25.26
N PHE A 38 -1.29 21.36 24.69
CA PHE A 38 -2.43 22.28 24.51
C PHE A 38 -3.74 21.79 25.17
N ASN A 39 -4.63 22.74 25.49
CA ASN A 39 -5.98 22.45 26.03
C ASN A 39 -6.90 21.77 24.99
N SER A 40 -7.91 21.04 25.48
CA SER A 40 -8.86 20.18 24.72
C SER A 40 -9.51 20.79 23.47
N GLY A 41 -9.66 22.11 23.38
CA GLY A 41 -10.22 22.78 22.20
C GLY A 41 -9.35 22.68 20.94
N ILE A 42 -8.02 22.58 21.08
CA ILE A 42 -7.08 22.43 19.96
C ILE A 42 -7.04 20.97 19.48
N GLU A 43 -7.24 20.00 20.39
CA GLU A 43 -7.23 18.57 20.08
C GLU A 43 -8.44 18.15 19.22
N LEU A 44 -9.60 18.80 19.38
CA LEU A 44 -10.77 18.53 18.53
C LEU A 44 -10.53 18.90 17.05
N ASN A 45 -9.66 19.87 16.77
CA ASN A 45 -9.28 20.21 15.39
C ASN A 45 -8.38 19.15 14.75
N ALA A 46 -7.75 18.27 15.53
CA ALA A 46 -6.96 17.16 15.00
C ALA A 46 -7.82 15.94 14.61
N ILE A 47 -9.12 15.93 14.97
CA ILE A 47 -10.04 14.86 14.59
C ILE A 47 -10.42 15.01 13.12
N GLN A 48 -9.91 14.10 12.29
CA GLN A 48 -10.26 14.00 10.88
C GLN A 48 -11.52 13.14 10.68
N ARG A 49 -12.17 13.32 9.52
CA ARG A 49 -13.35 12.54 9.12
C ARG A 49 -13.21 12.09 7.68
N SER A 50 -13.28 10.79 7.45
CA SER A 50 -13.21 10.21 6.11
C SER A 50 -14.58 9.74 5.61
N ASN A 51 -14.73 9.75 4.28
CA ASN A 51 -15.83 9.16 3.53
C ASN A 51 -15.31 8.57 2.20
N PRO A 52 -14.71 7.36 2.22
CA PRO A 52 -14.07 6.77 1.04
C PRO A 52 -14.98 6.61 -0.20
N GLU A 53 -16.29 6.44 0.00
CA GLU A 53 -17.25 6.38 -1.12
C GLU A 53 -17.34 7.70 -1.90
N MET A 54 -17.24 8.84 -1.20
CA MET A 54 -17.18 10.16 -1.85
C MET A 54 -15.91 10.28 -2.69
N GLN A 55 -14.77 9.85 -2.15
CA GLN A 55 -13.51 9.84 -2.90
C GLN A 55 -13.60 8.94 -4.14
N LYS A 56 -14.24 7.77 -4.04
CA LYS A 56 -14.46 6.88 -5.19
C LYS A 56 -15.34 7.53 -6.26
N ARG A 57 -16.39 8.27 -5.88
CA ARG A 57 -17.24 9.02 -6.82
C ARG A 57 -16.45 10.10 -7.56
N ALA A 58 -15.72 10.94 -6.82
CA ALA A 58 -14.86 11.97 -7.40
C ALA A 58 -13.78 11.36 -8.33
N ALA A 59 -13.13 10.27 -7.88
CA ALA A 59 -12.14 9.56 -8.67
C ALA A 59 -12.73 8.96 -9.96
N ASN A 60 -13.95 8.41 -9.92
CA ASN A 60 -14.62 7.90 -11.12
C ASN A 60 -14.96 9.04 -12.10
N ALA A 61 -15.37 10.21 -11.61
CA ALA A 61 -15.64 11.37 -12.47
C ALA A 61 -14.36 11.88 -13.15
N ILE A 62 -13.26 11.99 -12.40
CA ILE A 62 -11.93 12.33 -12.94
C ILE A 62 -11.47 11.29 -13.95
N ARG A 63 -11.61 10.01 -13.63
CA ARG A 63 -11.26 8.88 -14.52
C ARG A 63 -12.01 8.97 -15.84
N GLY A 64 -13.29 9.34 -15.83
CA GLY A 64 -14.10 9.51 -17.03
C GLY A 64 -13.55 10.54 -18.03
N LEU A 65 -12.73 11.49 -17.56
CA LEU A 65 -12.02 12.48 -18.39
C LEU A 65 -10.57 12.10 -18.68
N VAL A 66 -9.87 11.47 -17.73
CA VAL A 66 -8.45 11.11 -17.91
C VAL A 66 -8.31 9.92 -18.87
N GLU A 67 -9.28 9.01 -18.89
CA GLU A 67 -9.27 7.84 -19.76
C GLU A 67 -9.98 8.09 -21.12
N SER A 68 -10.44 9.31 -21.42
CA SER A 68 -10.99 9.66 -22.74
C SER A 68 -9.90 9.97 -23.78
N ASP A 69 -10.26 9.91 -25.06
CA ASP A 69 -9.33 10.21 -26.18
C ASP A 69 -8.70 11.60 -26.07
N GLU A 70 -9.47 12.59 -25.58
CA GLU A 70 -9.00 13.92 -25.24
C GLU A 70 -9.27 14.18 -23.74
N ASN A 71 -8.23 14.55 -22.99
CA ASN A 71 -8.36 14.94 -21.58
C ASN A 71 -8.47 16.48 -21.45
N PRO A 72 -9.64 17.03 -21.07
CA PRO A 72 -9.85 18.47 -20.97
C PRO A 72 -9.34 19.09 -19.65
N ILE A 73 -8.88 18.29 -18.69
CA ILE A 73 -8.37 18.80 -17.41
C ILE A 73 -7.05 19.54 -17.66
N VAL A 74 -7.03 20.85 -17.38
CA VAL A 74 -5.85 21.71 -17.52
C VAL A 74 -4.89 21.47 -16.36
N SER A 75 -5.42 21.53 -15.14
CA SER A 75 -4.69 21.29 -13.90
C SER A 75 -5.62 20.67 -12.86
N ILE A 76 -5.03 19.92 -11.92
CA ILE A 76 -5.73 19.21 -10.84
C ILE A 76 -4.87 19.23 -9.57
N HIS A 77 -5.48 19.43 -8.43
CA HIS A 77 -4.78 19.48 -7.14
C HIS A 77 -5.67 18.95 -6.01
N ASP A 78 -5.10 18.17 -5.09
CA ASP A 78 -5.81 17.66 -3.93
C ASP A 78 -6.06 18.76 -2.88
N HIS A 79 -7.09 18.57 -2.07
CA HIS A 79 -7.31 19.36 -0.85
C HIS A 79 -6.71 18.60 0.34
N GLY A 80 -5.69 19.19 0.96
CA GLY A 80 -5.07 18.69 2.18
C GLY A 80 -5.01 19.79 3.25
N ALA A 81 -3.81 19.97 3.80
CA ALA A 81 -3.52 21.03 4.77
C ALA A 81 -3.89 22.41 4.22
N GLY A 82 -4.58 23.22 5.04
CA GLY A 82 -5.02 24.56 4.63
C GLY A 82 -6.25 24.59 3.71
N GLY A 83 -6.81 23.45 3.32
CA GLY A 83 -8.12 23.40 2.66
C GLY A 83 -8.17 24.07 1.27
N HIS A 84 -9.23 24.86 1.03
CA HIS A 84 -9.39 25.57 -0.25
C HIS A 84 -8.28 26.60 -0.48
N LEU A 85 -7.77 27.22 0.59
CA LEU A 85 -6.72 28.22 0.49
C LEU A 85 -5.49 27.66 -0.24
N ASN A 86 -4.99 26.51 0.22
CA ASN A 86 -3.80 25.90 -0.37
C ASN A 86 -4.10 25.33 -1.76
N CYS A 87 -5.12 24.48 -1.88
CA CYS A 87 -5.45 23.82 -3.14
C CYS A 87 -5.73 24.82 -4.28
N LEU A 88 -6.60 25.81 -4.04
CA LEU A 88 -7.02 26.73 -5.10
C LEU A 88 -5.94 27.75 -5.44
N SER A 89 -5.08 28.14 -4.48
CA SER A 89 -3.96 29.03 -4.80
C SER A 89 -2.91 28.37 -5.67
N GLU A 90 -2.54 27.12 -5.39
CA GLU A 90 -1.61 26.35 -6.24
C GLU A 90 -2.16 26.15 -7.67
N LEU A 91 -3.48 26.00 -7.82
CA LEU A 91 -4.11 25.90 -9.14
C LEU A 91 -4.03 27.19 -9.97
N VAL A 92 -3.90 28.36 -9.34
CA VAL A 92 -3.94 29.67 -10.02
C VAL A 92 -2.70 30.52 -9.77
N GLU A 93 -1.62 29.94 -9.23
CA GLU A 93 -0.39 30.64 -8.83
C GLU A 93 0.20 31.50 -9.96
N GLU A 94 0.14 31.04 -11.21
CA GLU A 94 0.70 31.77 -12.34
C GLU A 94 -0.26 32.77 -13.00
N THR A 95 -1.53 32.82 -12.58
CA THR A 95 -2.58 33.54 -13.32
C THR A 95 -3.47 34.43 -12.46
N GLY A 96 -3.65 34.13 -11.19
CA GLY A 96 -4.74 34.70 -10.39
C GLY A 96 -6.07 33.98 -10.60
N GLY A 97 -6.96 34.15 -9.64
CA GLY A 97 -8.29 33.55 -9.63
C GLY A 97 -9.27 34.31 -8.75
N LEU A 98 -10.50 34.42 -9.22
CA LEU A 98 -11.62 34.96 -8.47
C LEU A 98 -12.54 33.82 -8.02
N ILE A 99 -12.53 33.53 -6.73
CA ILE A 99 -13.35 32.51 -6.10
C ILE A 99 -14.62 33.15 -5.56
N ASP A 100 -15.76 32.61 -6.01
CA ASP A 100 -17.10 32.93 -5.56
C ASP A 100 -17.39 32.19 -4.24
N LEU A 101 -17.30 32.92 -3.12
CA LEU A 101 -17.47 32.38 -1.77
C LEU A 101 -18.83 31.68 -1.61
N ASP A 102 -19.87 32.20 -2.28
CA ASP A 102 -21.25 31.70 -2.16
C ASP A 102 -21.46 30.38 -2.92
N LYS A 103 -20.50 29.98 -3.77
CA LYS A 103 -20.54 28.73 -4.55
C LYS A 103 -19.65 27.63 -3.97
N LEU A 104 -18.86 27.94 -2.94
CA LEU A 104 -18.09 26.92 -2.24
C LEU A 104 -19.05 25.90 -1.58
N PRO A 105 -18.65 24.63 -1.47
CA PRO A 105 -19.54 23.58 -1.00
C PRO A 105 -19.73 23.68 0.51
N VAL A 106 -20.90 24.10 1.00
CA VAL A 106 -21.16 24.30 2.44
C VAL A 106 -22.12 23.23 2.97
N GLY A 107 -21.60 22.31 3.78
CA GLY A 107 -22.39 21.25 4.44
C GLY A 107 -22.89 21.65 5.84
N ASP A 108 -22.23 22.60 6.49
CA ASP A 108 -22.66 23.23 7.74
C ASP A 108 -22.91 24.73 7.51
N PRO A 109 -24.18 25.20 7.57
CA PRO A 109 -24.51 26.60 7.29
C PRO A 109 -24.03 27.57 8.38
N THR A 110 -23.47 27.08 9.49
CA THR A 110 -22.95 27.92 10.59
C THR A 110 -21.50 28.34 10.42
N LEU A 111 -20.83 27.87 9.36
CA LEU A 111 -19.43 28.19 9.10
C LEU A 111 -19.24 29.67 8.76
N SER A 112 -18.29 30.31 9.42
CA SER A 112 -17.78 31.62 9.05
C SER A 112 -16.99 31.56 7.73
N ALA A 113 -16.79 32.72 7.08
CA ALA A 113 -15.98 32.78 5.86
C ALA A 113 -14.56 32.20 6.03
N LYS A 114 -13.95 32.40 7.21
CA LYS A 114 -12.65 31.80 7.55
C LYS A 114 -12.71 30.27 7.56
N GLU A 115 -13.77 29.69 8.12
CA GLU A 115 -13.94 28.24 8.20
C GLU A 115 -14.30 27.64 6.84
N ILE A 116 -15.12 28.33 6.05
CA ILE A 116 -15.41 27.93 4.67
C ILE A 116 -14.12 27.84 3.85
N VAL A 117 -13.23 28.82 3.95
CA VAL A 117 -11.97 28.84 3.18
C VAL A 117 -10.92 27.88 3.74
N GLY A 118 -10.77 27.82 5.07
CA GLY A 118 -9.64 27.15 5.73
C GLY A 118 -9.89 25.75 6.28
N ASN A 119 -11.09 25.16 6.10
CA ASN A 119 -11.36 23.81 6.60
C ASN A 119 -10.61 22.73 5.80
N GLU A 120 -10.22 21.66 6.49
CA GLU A 120 -9.54 20.50 5.92
C GLU A 120 -10.52 19.31 5.77
N SER A 121 -11.77 19.59 5.39
CA SER A 121 -12.73 18.53 5.05
C SER A 121 -12.15 17.63 3.94
N GLN A 122 -12.38 16.33 4.05
CA GLN A 122 -11.75 15.33 3.20
C GLN A 122 -12.50 15.11 1.87
N GLU A 123 -11.94 14.27 1.01
CA GLU A 123 -12.51 13.83 -0.28
C GLU A 123 -12.88 14.96 -1.25
N ARG A 124 -12.01 15.98 -1.35
CA ARG A 124 -12.15 17.10 -2.29
C ARG A 124 -10.97 17.19 -3.25
N MET A 125 -11.26 17.55 -4.50
CA MET A 125 -10.27 17.76 -5.54
C MET A 125 -10.58 19.08 -6.27
N GLY A 126 -9.57 19.94 -6.39
CA GLY A 126 -9.65 21.17 -7.18
C GLY A 126 -9.21 20.92 -8.62
N LEU A 127 -9.90 21.50 -9.59
CA LEU A 127 -9.60 21.36 -11.01
C LEU A 127 -9.67 22.72 -11.70
N VAL A 128 -8.83 22.89 -12.72
CA VAL A 128 -8.97 23.92 -13.74
C VAL A 128 -9.35 23.25 -15.05
N ILE A 129 -10.41 23.75 -15.69
CA ILE A 129 -10.95 23.20 -16.93
C ILE A 129 -11.48 24.32 -17.83
N GLY A 130 -11.38 24.13 -19.15
CA GLY A 130 -11.89 25.10 -20.11
C GLY A 130 -13.42 25.21 -20.06
N GLN A 131 -13.95 26.43 -20.31
CA GLN A 131 -15.40 26.68 -20.31
C GLN A 131 -16.18 25.75 -21.25
N LYS A 132 -15.62 25.36 -22.39
CA LYS A 132 -16.27 24.49 -23.38
C LYS A 132 -16.51 23.06 -22.86
N ASP A 133 -15.77 22.63 -21.83
CA ASP A 133 -15.77 21.26 -21.32
C ASP A 133 -16.53 21.10 -19.99
N ILE A 134 -17.03 22.20 -19.43
CA ILE A 134 -17.76 22.21 -18.14
C ILE A 134 -19.00 21.33 -18.18
N ASP A 135 -19.82 21.43 -19.23
CA ASP A 135 -21.05 20.64 -19.35
C ASP A 135 -20.74 19.13 -19.44
N THR A 136 -19.62 18.77 -20.08
CA THR A 136 -19.14 17.39 -20.15
C THR A 136 -18.76 16.88 -18.76
N LEU A 137 -17.97 17.67 -18.00
CA LEU A 137 -17.60 17.31 -16.63
C LEU A 137 -18.85 17.19 -15.74
N GLN A 138 -19.79 18.14 -15.83
CA GLN A 138 -21.04 18.09 -15.06
C GLN A 138 -21.85 16.84 -15.38
N LYS A 139 -22.00 16.48 -16.66
CA LYS A 139 -22.72 15.27 -17.08
C LYS A 139 -22.07 13.99 -16.53
N ILE A 140 -20.74 13.92 -16.52
CA ILE A 140 -20.00 12.78 -15.95
C ILE A 140 -20.16 12.77 -14.43
N ALA A 141 -19.99 13.91 -13.78
CA ALA A 141 -20.15 14.07 -12.34
C ALA A 141 -21.55 13.65 -11.89
N ASP A 142 -22.61 14.09 -12.58
CA ASP A 142 -24.00 13.69 -12.31
C ASP A 142 -24.22 12.19 -12.48
N ARG A 143 -23.64 11.59 -13.55
CA ARG A 143 -23.72 10.15 -13.77
C ARG A 143 -23.09 9.37 -12.63
N GLU A 144 -21.87 9.74 -12.22
CA GLU A 144 -21.12 9.15 -11.11
C GLU A 144 -21.63 9.60 -9.73
N ARG A 145 -22.62 10.51 -9.71
CA ARG A 145 -23.14 11.18 -8.52
C ARG A 145 -22.04 11.88 -7.72
N SER A 146 -20.96 12.34 -8.33
CA SER A 146 -19.94 13.17 -7.67
C SER A 146 -20.45 14.61 -7.61
N PRO A 147 -20.56 15.25 -6.43
CA PRO A 147 -20.88 16.67 -6.37
C PRO A 147 -19.81 17.48 -7.09
N MET A 148 -20.25 18.50 -7.82
CA MET A 148 -19.42 19.40 -8.59
C MET A 148 -19.85 20.83 -8.31
N TYR A 149 -18.87 21.69 -8.02
CA TYR A 149 -19.08 23.09 -7.72
C TYR A 149 -18.18 23.92 -8.63
N GLN A 150 -18.76 24.75 -9.50
CA GLN A 150 -18.00 25.75 -10.25
C GLN A 150 -17.81 26.98 -9.35
N VAL A 151 -16.66 27.05 -8.71
CA VAL A 151 -16.40 27.98 -7.61
C VAL A 151 -15.71 29.26 -8.05
N GLY A 152 -15.20 29.35 -9.28
CA GLY A 152 -14.51 30.56 -9.71
C GLY A 152 -14.01 30.55 -11.14
N ASP A 153 -13.30 31.61 -11.47
CA ASP A 153 -12.74 31.88 -12.79
C ASP A 153 -11.26 32.28 -12.67
N VAL A 154 -10.44 31.84 -13.63
CA VAL A 154 -9.06 32.30 -13.79
C VAL A 154 -9.07 33.70 -14.39
N THR A 155 -8.38 34.65 -13.76
CA THR A 155 -8.52 36.10 -14.05
C THR A 155 -7.36 36.72 -14.83
N GLY A 156 -6.17 36.11 -14.84
CA GLY A 156 -4.98 36.66 -15.50
C GLY A 156 -4.37 37.91 -14.85
N ASN A 157 -4.95 38.40 -13.74
CA ASN A 157 -4.54 39.65 -13.08
C ASN A 157 -3.56 39.43 -11.90
N HIS A 158 -3.09 38.20 -11.70
CA HIS A 158 -2.18 37.81 -10.61
C HIS A 158 -2.71 38.14 -9.20
N ARG A 159 -4.03 38.24 -9.04
CA ARG A 159 -4.70 38.39 -7.74
C ARG A 159 -5.47 37.13 -7.38
N PHE A 160 -5.49 36.81 -6.10
CA PHE A 160 -6.28 35.71 -5.55
C PHE A 160 -7.30 36.25 -4.56
N THR A 161 -8.57 36.17 -4.93
CA THR A 161 -9.66 36.83 -4.24
C THR A 161 -10.77 35.82 -3.93
N PHE A 162 -11.23 35.77 -2.68
CA PHE A 162 -12.50 35.16 -2.31
C PHE A 162 -13.52 36.28 -2.12
N GLU A 163 -14.59 36.26 -2.89
CA GLU A 163 -15.65 37.28 -2.86
C GLU A 163 -17.03 36.63 -2.79
N SER A 164 -17.85 37.06 -1.85
CA SER A 164 -19.28 36.74 -1.83
C SER A 164 -20.00 37.66 -2.80
N LYS A 165 -20.60 37.13 -3.87
CA LYS A 165 -21.40 37.93 -4.80
C LYS A 165 -22.69 38.46 -4.16
N THR A 166 -23.20 37.74 -3.17
CA THR A 166 -24.43 38.08 -2.45
C THR A 166 -24.22 39.27 -1.51
N THR A 167 -23.08 39.32 -0.81
CA THR A 167 -22.82 40.35 0.21
C THR A 167 -21.80 41.41 -0.23
N GLY A 168 -21.01 41.14 -1.27
CA GLY A 168 -19.84 41.94 -1.65
C GLY A 168 -18.65 41.79 -0.71
N ALA A 169 -18.74 40.93 0.31
CA ALA A 169 -17.66 40.72 1.27
C ALA A 169 -16.48 40.01 0.60
N LYS A 170 -15.29 40.56 0.82
CA LYS A 170 -14.01 40.00 0.35
C LYS A 170 -13.16 39.56 1.53
N PRO A 171 -13.43 38.39 2.15
CA PRO A 171 -12.64 37.90 3.27
C PRO A 171 -11.15 37.71 2.92
N MET A 172 -10.80 37.60 1.64
CA MET A 172 -9.43 37.51 1.17
C MET A 172 -9.30 38.18 -0.21
N ASP A 173 -8.32 39.06 -0.38
CA ASP A 173 -8.05 39.77 -1.64
C ASP A 173 -6.57 40.21 -1.71
N PHE A 174 -5.69 39.30 -2.14
CA PHE A 174 -4.24 39.53 -2.15
C PHE A 174 -3.67 39.47 -3.58
N ALA A 175 -2.58 40.19 -3.81
CA ALA A 175 -1.71 39.84 -4.93
C ALA A 175 -1.02 38.50 -4.60
N LEU A 176 -0.84 37.64 -5.59
CA LEU A 176 -0.23 36.32 -5.36
C LEU A 176 1.20 36.42 -4.82
N GLU A 177 1.95 37.45 -5.24
CA GLU A 177 3.30 37.74 -4.74
C GLU A 177 3.35 38.07 -3.24
N ASP A 178 2.28 38.68 -2.70
CA ASP A 178 2.17 38.97 -1.26
C ASP A 178 1.93 37.70 -0.44
N MET A 179 1.25 36.71 -1.04
CA MET A 179 0.89 35.46 -0.37
C MET A 179 2.03 34.44 -0.38
N PHE A 180 2.74 34.34 -1.51
CA PHE A 180 3.89 33.43 -1.68
C PHE A 180 5.24 34.11 -1.37
N GLY A 181 5.22 35.27 -0.69
CA GLY A 181 6.37 36.14 -0.47
C GLY A 181 7.63 35.45 0.07
N SER A 182 8.78 36.10 -0.13
CA SER A 182 10.10 35.57 0.22
C SER A 182 10.37 35.60 1.74
N SER A 183 9.92 34.58 2.47
CA SER A 183 10.37 34.40 3.85
C SER A 183 11.90 34.22 3.89
N PRO A 184 12.62 34.80 4.87
CA PRO A 184 14.06 34.61 4.99
C PRO A 184 14.39 33.12 5.15
N LYS A 185 15.52 32.68 4.58
CA LYS A 185 16.03 31.32 4.80
C LYS A 185 16.26 31.11 6.31
N VAL A 186 15.67 30.04 6.85
CA VAL A 186 15.88 29.63 8.24
C VAL A 186 17.27 29.00 8.36
N VAL A 187 18.05 29.43 9.34
CA VAL A 187 19.32 28.79 9.72
C VAL A 187 19.09 28.07 11.04
N MET A 188 19.10 26.74 11.00
CA MET A 188 19.07 25.88 12.19
C MET A 188 20.49 25.67 12.69
N ASN A 189 20.77 25.99 13.95
CA ASN A 189 22.07 25.78 14.58
C ASN A 189 21.91 24.75 15.69
N ASP A 190 22.74 23.72 15.67
CA ASP A 190 22.75 22.64 16.65
C ASP A 190 24.18 22.11 16.79
N THR A 191 24.42 21.23 17.76
CA THR A 191 25.72 20.63 18.04
C THR A 191 25.63 19.12 18.04
N THR A 192 26.62 18.45 17.45
CA THR A 192 26.73 16.98 17.53
C THR A 192 26.91 16.52 18.97
N ILE A 193 26.06 15.60 19.42
CA ILE A 193 26.12 14.99 20.74
C ILE A 193 26.50 13.50 20.60
N ASP A 194 27.62 13.12 21.22
CA ASP A 194 28.09 11.74 21.30
C ASP A 194 27.22 10.93 22.29
N ARG A 195 26.24 10.19 21.76
CA ARG A 195 25.34 9.33 22.54
C ARG A 195 25.96 7.94 22.69
N LYS A 196 26.30 7.55 23.93
CA LYS A 196 26.89 6.24 24.23
C LYS A 196 25.85 5.27 24.79
N TYR A 197 25.77 4.10 24.17
CA TYR A 197 24.94 3.00 24.63
C TYR A 197 25.81 1.88 25.20
N THR A 198 25.24 1.06 26.06
CA THR A 198 25.97 -0.08 26.64
C THR A 198 26.01 -1.26 25.67
N ASP A 199 27.12 -1.99 25.67
CA ASP A 199 27.29 -3.22 24.91
C ASP A 199 26.32 -4.33 25.38
N LEU A 200 26.22 -5.39 24.58
CA LEU A 200 25.34 -6.53 24.81
C LEU A 200 26.04 -7.62 25.62
N ASP A 201 25.32 -8.21 26.56
CA ASP A 201 25.75 -9.38 27.32
C ASP A 201 24.82 -10.55 27.02
N TYR A 202 25.38 -11.66 26.53
CA TYR A 202 24.63 -12.84 26.14
C TYR A 202 25.48 -14.10 26.19
N THR A 203 24.81 -15.25 26.25
CA THR A 203 25.46 -16.57 26.22
C THR A 203 24.76 -17.48 25.23
N GLN A 204 25.51 -18.39 24.61
CA GLN A 204 24.96 -19.32 23.61
C GLN A 204 23.93 -20.30 24.20
N GLU A 205 24.02 -20.60 25.50
CA GLU A 205 23.07 -21.48 26.20
C GLU A 205 21.64 -20.93 26.18
N ASN A 206 21.48 -19.61 26.08
CA ASN A 206 20.18 -18.94 26.08
C ASN A 206 19.58 -18.79 24.67
N PHE A 207 20.21 -19.35 23.62
CA PHE A 207 19.79 -19.21 22.22
C PHE A 207 18.28 -19.39 22.01
N LYS A 208 17.70 -20.47 22.57
CA LYS A 208 16.27 -20.76 22.41
C LYS A 208 15.38 -19.65 22.98
N SER A 209 15.73 -19.13 24.16
CA SER A 209 15.01 -18.02 24.79
C SER A 209 15.10 -16.74 23.96
N TYR A 210 16.28 -16.47 23.39
CA TYR A 210 16.48 -15.31 22.51
C TYR A 210 15.67 -15.44 21.23
N LEU A 211 15.72 -16.59 20.58
CA LEU A 211 14.96 -16.87 19.36
C LEU A 211 13.45 -16.69 19.61
N ASP A 212 12.92 -17.29 20.68
CA ASP A 212 11.49 -17.20 20.98
C ASP A 212 11.05 -15.75 21.27
N GLN A 213 11.90 -14.94 21.90
CA GLN A 213 11.62 -13.52 22.15
C GLN A 213 11.70 -12.70 20.86
N VAL A 214 12.73 -12.91 20.02
CA VAL A 214 12.90 -12.22 18.74
C VAL A 214 11.74 -12.51 17.81
N LEU A 215 11.31 -13.78 17.67
CA LEU A 215 10.16 -14.15 16.83
C LEU A 215 8.83 -13.56 17.31
N GLN A 216 8.74 -13.13 18.58
CA GLN A 216 7.54 -12.48 19.14
C GLN A 216 7.60 -10.95 19.10
N LEU A 217 8.76 -10.35 18.77
CA LEU A 217 8.87 -8.90 18.60
C LEU A 217 8.00 -8.45 17.43
N GLU A 218 7.25 -7.35 17.58
CA GLU A 218 6.28 -6.92 16.57
C GLU A 218 6.92 -6.68 15.19
N ALA A 219 8.15 -6.15 15.14
CA ALA A 219 8.91 -5.96 13.90
C ALA A 219 9.17 -7.28 13.15
N VAL A 220 9.36 -8.39 13.87
CA VAL A 220 9.72 -9.72 13.33
C VAL A 220 8.50 -10.61 13.14
N ALA A 221 7.59 -10.62 14.10
CA ALA A 221 6.44 -11.52 14.16
C ALA A 221 5.49 -11.38 12.96
N SER A 222 4.64 -12.39 12.79
CA SER A 222 3.63 -12.41 11.70
C SER A 222 2.80 -11.13 11.64
N LYS A 223 2.62 -10.61 10.43
CA LYS A 223 1.78 -9.45 10.14
C LYS A 223 0.36 -9.82 9.72
N ASP A 224 -0.10 -11.05 9.97
CA ASP A 224 -1.42 -11.51 9.51
C ASP A 224 -2.56 -10.62 10.02
N TRP A 225 -2.47 -10.13 11.26
CA TRP A 225 -3.43 -9.20 11.87
C TRP A 225 -3.53 -7.84 11.16
N LEU A 226 -2.52 -7.46 10.36
CA LEU A 226 -2.56 -6.29 9.48
C LEU A 226 -3.13 -6.64 8.12
N THR A 227 -2.69 -7.76 7.54
CA THR A 227 -3.06 -8.12 6.17
C THR A 227 -4.48 -8.62 6.09
N ASN A 228 -4.94 -9.46 7.01
CA ASN A 228 -6.20 -10.21 6.93
C ASN A 228 -7.48 -9.34 6.96
N LYS A 229 -7.36 -8.04 7.24
CA LYS A 229 -8.47 -7.07 7.33
C LYS A 229 -8.48 -6.01 6.23
N VAL A 230 -7.55 -6.10 5.28
CA VAL A 230 -7.41 -5.15 4.16
C VAL A 230 -7.53 -5.91 2.85
N ASP A 231 -8.24 -5.35 1.88
CA ASP A 231 -8.39 -5.92 0.54
C ASP A 231 -7.01 -6.07 -0.15
N ARG A 232 -6.80 -7.22 -0.81
CA ARG A 232 -5.57 -7.54 -1.55
C ARG A 232 -5.84 -8.16 -2.92
N CYS A 233 -7.00 -7.84 -3.52
CA CYS A 233 -7.43 -8.43 -4.79
C CYS A 233 -8.22 -7.48 -5.71
N VAL A 234 -8.80 -6.41 -5.17
CA VAL A 234 -9.64 -5.47 -5.91
C VAL A 234 -8.93 -4.90 -7.14
N GLY A 235 -9.69 -4.75 -8.23
CA GLY A 235 -9.18 -4.30 -9.51
C GLY A 235 -8.58 -5.42 -10.36
N GLY A 236 -8.39 -6.64 -9.82
CA GLY A 236 -7.91 -7.81 -10.56
C GLY A 236 -6.48 -7.68 -11.11
N LYS A 237 -5.69 -6.77 -10.53
CA LYS A 237 -4.31 -6.44 -10.97
C LYS A 237 -3.25 -6.73 -9.90
N VAL A 238 -3.63 -7.21 -8.72
CA VAL A 238 -2.65 -7.61 -7.70
C VAL A 238 -1.94 -8.87 -8.18
N ALA A 239 -0.71 -8.73 -8.67
CA ALA A 239 0.08 -9.84 -9.19
C ALA A 239 0.90 -10.53 -8.09
N LYS A 240 1.38 -9.76 -7.11
CA LYS A 240 2.01 -10.27 -5.90
C LYS A 240 1.49 -9.50 -4.69
N GLN A 241 0.89 -10.24 -3.76
CA GLN A 241 0.46 -9.76 -2.44
C GLN A 241 1.41 -10.25 -1.34
N GLN A 242 1.21 -9.78 -0.11
CA GLN A 242 2.00 -10.10 1.07
C GLN A 242 2.05 -11.60 1.39
N CYS A 243 0.96 -12.33 1.14
CA CYS A 243 0.86 -13.76 1.46
C CYS A 243 1.64 -14.64 0.47
N ALA A 244 2.41 -15.61 0.99
CA ALA A 244 3.23 -16.56 0.23
C ALA A 244 2.88 -18.01 0.57
N GLY A 245 3.16 -18.91 -0.39
CA GLY A 245 3.06 -20.36 -0.23
C GLY A 245 1.64 -20.93 0.01
N PRO A 246 1.52 -22.26 0.14
CA PRO A 246 0.24 -22.92 0.35
C PRO A 246 -0.51 -22.47 1.62
N LEU A 247 0.21 -22.07 2.68
CA LEU A 247 -0.40 -21.60 3.93
C LEU A 247 -0.77 -20.10 3.91
N GLN A 248 -0.46 -19.38 2.82
CA GLN A 248 -0.79 -17.96 2.65
C GLN A 248 -0.30 -17.06 3.80
N LEU A 249 0.93 -17.29 4.27
CA LEU A 249 1.54 -16.49 5.35
C LEU A 249 2.11 -15.18 4.80
N PRO A 250 1.98 -14.04 5.50
CA PRO A 250 2.39 -12.72 5.01
C PRO A 250 3.93 -12.56 5.05
N LEU A 251 4.61 -13.16 4.08
CA LEU A 251 6.07 -13.29 4.01
C LEU A 251 6.68 -12.69 2.74
N ASN A 252 5.92 -12.35 1.70
CA ASN A 252 6.50 -11.82 0.46
C ASN A 252 7.20 -10.47 0.70
N ASN A 253 8.39 -10.36 0.13
CA ASN A 253 9.28 -9.18 0.22
C ASN A 253 8.79 -7.98 -0.59
N VAL A 254 8.00 -8.24 -1.63
CA VAL A 254 7.62 -7.23 -2.63
C VAL A 254 6.14 -7.32 -3.00
N GLY A 255 5.49 -6.16 -3.05
CA GLY A 255 4.17 -6.00 -3.65
C GLY A 255 4.30 -5.70 -5.14
N VAL A 256 3.53 -6.36 -5.99
CA VAL A 256 3.54 -6.11 -7.44
C VAL A 256 2.12 -5.97 -7.99
N MET A 257 1.87 -4.84 -8.65
CA MET A 257 0.61 -4.54 -9.34
C MET A 257 0.82 -4.62 -10.86
N ALA A 258 0.03 -5.41 -11.57
CA ALA A 258 0.04 -5.43 -13.04
C ALA A 258 -0.41 -4.07 -13.60
N LEU A 259 0.19 -3.63 -14.71
CA LEU A 259 -0.20 -2.36 -15.36
C LEU A 259 -1.59 -2.46 -16.00
N ASP A 260 -1.90 -3.62 -16.60
CA ASP A 260 -3.13 -3.90 -17.30
C ASP A 260 -3.56 -5.37 -17.13
N TYR A 261 -4.57 -5.82 -17.88
CA TYR A 261 -5.14 -7.17 -17.78
C TYR A 261 -4.57 -8.18 -18.78
N LEU A 262 -3.68 -7.77 -19.69
CA LEU A 262 -3.19 -8.56 -20.84
C LEU A 262 -1.68 -8.73 -20.85
N GLY A 263 -0.96 -7.67 -20.51
CA GLY A 263 0.48 -7.60 -20.44
C GLY A 263 1.05 -8.36 -19.25
N LYS A 264 2.36 -8.47 -19.28
CA LYS A 264 3.16 -9.10 -18.23
C LYS A 264 3.90 -8.07 -17.37
N GLU A 265 3.78 -6.79 -17.69
CA GLU A 265 4.45 -5.72 -16.95
C GLU A 265 3.63 -5.28 -15.72
N GLY A 266 4.34 -4.78 -14.71
CA GLY A 266 3.77 -4.31 -13.47
C GLY A 266 4.61 -3.23 -12.81
N VAL A 267 4.19 -2.80 -11.62
CA VAL A 267 4.94 -1.91 -10.73
C VAL A 267 5.24 -2.68 -9.45
N ALA A 268 6.52 -2.83 -9.15
CA ALA A 268 7.00 -3.40 -7.89
C ALA A 268 7.22 -2.29 -6.86
N THR A 269 6.81 -2.53 -5.61
CA THR A 269 6.97 -1.57 -4.51
C THR A 269 7.40 -2.25 -3.22
N THR A 270 8.30 -1.61 -2.48
CA THR A 270 8.84 -2.09 -1.19
C THR A 270 9.09 -0.93 -0.22
N VAL A 271 9.39 -1.27 1.03
CA VAL A 271 9.71 -0.31 2.11
C VAL A 271 10.96 -0.79 2.85
N GLY A 272 11.77 0.14 3.35
CA GLY A 272 12.89 -0.14 4.26
C GLY A 272 13.10 0.99 5.28
N HIS A 273 13.53 0.65 6.49
CA HIS A 273 13.82 1.56 7.59
C HIS A 273 14.68 0.89 8.69
N SER A 274 15.52 1.66 9.38
CA SER A 274 16.31 1.12 10.51
C SER A 274 16.35 2.08 11.71
N PRO A 275 15.22 2.26 12.42
CA PRO A 275 15.08 3.28 13.45
C PRO A 275 16.02 3.07 14.65
N ILE A 276 16.25 1.83 15.08
CA ILE A 276 17.11 1.54 16.25
C ILE A 276 18.58 1.67 15.88
N ALA A 277 19.00 1.24 14.69
CA ALA A 277 20.36 1.48 14.22
C ALA A 277 20.67 2.97 14.08
N SER A 278 19.68 3.76 13.63
CA SER A 278 19.78 5.22 13.54
C SER A 278 20.08 5.88 14.89
N LEU A 279 19.63 5.32 16.02
CA LEU A 279 20.00 5.83 17.36
C LEU A 279 21.52 5.84 17.57
N ILE A 280 22.21 4.79 17.14
CA ILE A 280 23.67 4.63 17.23
C ILE A 280 24.35 5.50 16.17
N ASP A 281 23.97 5.33 14.90
CA ASP A 281 24.57 6.03 13.77
C ASP A 281 23.47 6.41 12.74
N PRO A 282 23.11 7.71 12.65
CA PRO A 282 22.03 8.17 11.76
C PRO A 282 22.37 7.97 10.27
N ALA A 283 23.64 8.08 9.87
CA ALA A 283 24.05 7.87 8.50
C ALA A 283 23.98 6.38 8.12
N ALA A 284 24.43 5.49 9.01
CA ALA A 284 24.29 4.05 8.82
C ALA A 284 22.81 3.64 8.76
N GLY A 285 21.96 4.18 9.64
CA GLY A 285 20.51 3.95 9.62
C GLY A 285 19.86 4.33 8.29
N SER A 286 20.23 5.48 7.72
CA SER A 286 19.78 5.91 6.39
C SER A 286 20.25 4.99 5.25
N ARG A 287 21.53 4.57 5.26
CA ARG A 287 22.07 3.64 4.26
C ARG A 287 21.36 2.30 4.32
N THR A 288 21.16 1.78 5.52
CA THR A 288 20.43 0.53 5.77
C THR A 288 18.97 0.64 5.30
N ALA A 289 18.28 1.77 5.53
CA ALA A 289 16.91 1.96 5.06
C ALA A 289 16.78 1.88 3.52
N ILE A 290 17.72 2.49 2.77
CA ILE A 290 17.77 2.34 1.30
C ILE A 290 18.06 0.88 0.94
N ALA A 291 19.06 0.28 1.57
CA ALA A 291 19.52 -1.06 1.24
C ALA A 291 18.47 -2.14 1.53
N GLU A 292 17.69 -2.02 2.62
CA GLU A 292 16.57 -2.90 2.95
C GLU A 292 15.41 -2.77 1.93
N ALA A 293 15.08 -1.54 1.52
CA ALA A 293 14.08 -1.35 0.46
C ALA A 293 14.53 -2.02 -0.84
N LEU A 294 15.84 -1.98 -1.15
CA LEU A 294 16.43 -2.60 -2.33
C LEU A 294 16.59 -4.12 -2.22
N SER A 295 16.95 -4.67 -1.05
CA SER A 295 17.00 -6.12 -0.83
C SER A 295 15.61 -6.75 -0.89
N ASN A 296 14.58 -6.00 -0.55
CA ASN A 296 13.20 -6.41 -0.76
C ASN A 296 12.78 -6.37 -2.25
N ILE A 297 13.11 -5.29 -3.00
CA ILE A 297 12.61 -5.12 -4.38
C ILE A 297 13.34 -6.02 -5.39
N ILE A 298 14.52 -6.52 -5.04
CA ILE A 298 15.37 -7.37 -5.90
C ILE A 298 14.65 -8.62 -6.39
N TRP A 299 13.60 -9.08 -5.69
CA TRP A 299 12.87 -10.31 -6.01
C TRP A 299 11.84 -10.16 -7.15
N ALA A 300 11.66 -8.93 -7.66
CA ALA A 300 10.92 -8.66 -8.89
C ALA A 300 11.87 -8.35 -10.05
N PRO A 301 11.60 -8.78 -11.30
CA PRO A 301 12.45 -8.46 -12.45
C PRO A 301 12.28 -7.00 -12.88
N ILE A 302 13.21 -6.14 -12.46
CA ILE A 302 13.18 -4.69 -12.70
C ILE A 302 13.78 -4.33 -14.05
N LYS A 303 13.07 -3.47 -14.77
CA LYS A 303 13.53 -2.85 -16.02
C LYS A 303 14.80 -2.04 -15.76
N ASP A 304 15.83 -2.21 -16.58
CA ASP A 304 17.13 -1.53 -16.45
C ASP A 304 17.89 -1.80 -15.12
N GLY A 305 17.52 -2.88 -14.41
CA GLY A 305 18.16 -3.28 -13.16
C GLY A 305 18.00 -2.22 -12.07
N LEU A 306 19.04 -1.98 -11.27
CA LEU A 306 18.97 -1.00 -10.18
C LEU A 306 18.63 0.41 -10.66
N LYS A 307 19.07 0.80 -11.87
CA LYS A 307 18.82 2.14 -12.42
C LYS A 307 17.34 2.42 -12.71
N GLY A 308 16.51 1.38 -12.82
CA GLY A 308 15.08 1.51 -13.01
C GLY A 308 14.29 1.72 -11.72
N VAL A 309 14.96 1.78 -10.56
CA VAL A 309 14.34 2.01 -9.25
C VAL A 309 14.35 3.50 -8.91
N SER A 310 13.23 4.00 -8.37
CA SER A 310 13.10 5.33 -7.80
C SER A 310 12.64 5.26 -6.36
N LEU A 311 13.12 6.19 -5.53
CA LEU A 311 12.88 6.19 -4.09
C LEU A 311 11.97 7.35 -3.65
N SER A 312 11.26 7.14 -2.55
CA SER A 312 10.66 8.20 -1.74
C SER A 312 11.30 8.19 -0.36
N ALA A 313 11.75 9.34 0.14
CA ALA A 313 12.30 9.46 1.50
C ALA A 313 11.33 10.21 2.41
N ASN A 314 10.86 9.55 3.47
CA ASN A 314 9.98 10.15 4.46
C ASN A 314 10.70 10.28 5.81
N TRP A 315 10.89 11.50 6.29
CA TRP A 315 11.72 11.83 7.45
C TRP A 315 10.87 12.06 8.69
N MET A 316 10.97 11.17 9.67
CA MET A 316 10.36 11.34 11.00
C MET A 316 11.47 11.72 11.96
N TRP A 317 11.48 12.96 12.42
CA TRP A 317 12.54 13.47 13.27
C TRP A 317 11.99 14.35 14.39
N ALA A 318 12.69 14.40 15.52
CA ALA A 318 12.31 15.26 16.65
C ALA A 318 13.20 16.51 16.67
N CYS A 319 13.08 17.36 15.65
CA CYS A 319 13.88 18.57 15.51
C CYS A 319 13.73 19.51 16.72
N LYS A 320 14.70 20.42 16.89
CA LYS A 320 14.79 21.36 18.02
C LYS A 320 15.01 20.71 19.39
N ASN A 321 15.34 19.42 19.43
CA ASN A 321 15.92 18.76 20.60
C ASN A 321 17.44 18.70 20.41
N GLU A 322 18.21 18.84 21.49
CA GLU A 322 19.67 18.96 21.43
C GLU A 322 20.32 17.80 20.66
N GLY A 323 21.08 18.14 19.62
CA GLY A 323 21.77 17.22 18.74
C GLY A 323 20.89 16.49 17.71
N GLU A 324 19.57 16.65 17.72
CA GLU A 324 18.71 15.98 16.74
C GLU A 324 18.75 16.66 15.36
N ASP A 325 18.93 17.99 15.28
CA ASP A 325 19.03 18.67 13.98
C ASP A 325 20.36 18.32 13.29
N ALA A 326 21.44 18.18 14.08
CA ALA A 326 22.72 17.69 13.59
C ALA A 326 22.62 16.25 13.06
N ARG A 327 21.94 15.36 13.80
CA ARG A 327 21.73 13.97 13.40
C ARG A 327 20.84 13.85 12.16
N LEU A 328 19.81 14.69 12.02
CA LEU A 328 19.00 14.75 10.79
C LEU A 328 19.87 15.11 9.58
N TYR A 329 20.75 16.10 9.72
CA TYR A 329 21.66 16.49 8.64
C TYR A 329 22.57 15.33 8.23
N GLU A 330 23.19 14.65 9.20
CA GLU A 330 24.02 13.44 8.97
C GLU A 330 23.22 12.32 8.29
N ALA A 331 21.98 12.09 8.71
CA ALA A 331 21.09 11.10 8.12
C ALA A 331 20.75 11.43 6.66
N VAL A 332 20.40 12.69 6.36
CA VAL A 332 20.09 13.18 5.00
C VAL A 332 21.32 13.08 4.10
N GLN A 333 22.49 13.46 4.61
CA GLN A 333 23.74 13.35 3.89
C GLN A 333 24.07 11.89 3.57
N GLY A 334 24.03 10.98 4.56
CA GLY A 334 24.29 9.56 4.34
C GLY A 334 23.31 8.89 3.36
N CYS A 335 22.04 9.31 3.39
CA CYS A 335 21.02 8.91 2.42
C CYS A 335 21.35 9.39 0.99
N SER A 336 21.67 10.68 0.85
CA SER A 336 22.03 11.32 -0.43
C SER A 336 23.28 10.69 -1.04
N ASP A 337 24.36 10.58 -0.26
CA ASP A 337 25.64 10.05 -0.71
C ASP A 337 25.48 8.60 -1.20
N PHE A 338 24.71 7.77 -0.47
CA PHE A 338 24.46 6.40 -0.89
C PHE A 338 23.59 6.30 -2.15
N ALA A 339 22.55 7.12 -2.28
CA ALA A 339 21.75 7.17 -3.51
C ALA A 339 22.61 7.56 -4.73
N ILE A 340 23.56 8.47 -4.55
CA ILE A 340 24.54 8.88 -5.57
C ILE A 340 25.50 7.73 -5.91
N GLU A 341 26.05 7.02 -4.91
CA GLU A 341 26.90 5.83 -5.10
C GLU A 341 26.18 4.77 -5.96
N LEU A 342 24.91 4.51 -5.66
CA LEU A 342 24.07 3.56 -6.39
C LEU A 342 23.66 4.08 -7.78
N GLY A 343 23.59 5.40 -7.95
CA GLY A 343 23.17 6.07 -9.18
C GLY A 343 21.68 5.98 -9.44
N ILE A 344 20.87 6.13 -8.37
CA ILE A 344 19.41 6.15 -8.39
C ILE A 344 18.89 7.46 -7.79
N ASN A 345 17.61 7.80 -8.00
CA ASN A 345 17.03 9.07 -7.59
C ASN A 345 16.09 8.94 -6.37
N ILE A 346 15.95 10.04 -5.64
CA ILE A 346 14.90 10.26 -4.63
C ILE A 346 14.01 11.41 -5.14
N PRO A 347 13.12 11.18 -6.12
CA PRO A 347 12.34 12.24 -6.76
C PRO A 347 11.24 12.86 -5.89
N THR A 348 10.92 12.25 -4.75
CA THR A 348 9.84 12.71 -3.86
C THR A 348 10.15 12.35 -2.41
N GLY A 349 9.48 13.01 -1.48
CA GLY A 349 9.61 12.76 -0.05
C GLY A 349 8.71 13.66 0.76
N LYS A 350 8.72 13.45 2.07
CA LYS A 350 8.02 14.30 3.05
C LYS A 350 8.78 14.29 4.38
N ASP A 351 8.53 15.27 5.22
CA ASP A 351 9.08 15.35 6.56
C ASP A 351 7.97 15.56 7.62
N SER A 352 8.26 15.06 8.82
CA SER A 352 7.51 15.22 10.06
C SER A 352 8.51 15.45 11.18
N LEU A 353 8.72 16.72 11.54
CA LEU A 353 9.87 17.18 12.34
C LEU A 353 9.55 17.42 13.83
N SER A 354 8.38 17.00 14.30
CA SER A 354 7.86 17.19 15.66
C SER A 354 7.63 15.86 16.38
N MET A 355 8.45 14.83 16.12
CA MET A 355 8.26 13.46 16.62
C MET A 355 8.60 13.29 18.11
N LYS A 356 7.90 14.06 18.95
CA LYS A 356 8.06 14.14 20.40
C LYS A 356 6.69 14.25 21.05
N GLN A 357 6.53 13.54 22.17
CA GLN A 357 5.36 13.60 23.02
C GLN A 357 5.77 14.02 24.43
N LYS A 358 5.05 14.98 25.01
CA LYS A 358 5.23 15.40 26.41
C LYS A 358 4.23 14.70 27.31
N TYR A 359 4.70 14.22 28.46
CA TYR A 359 3.89 13.66 29.54
C TYR A 359 4.21 14.38 30.85
N PRO A 360 3.33 14.31 31.88
CA PRO A 360 3.58 14.94 33.18
C PRO A 360 4.86 14.46 33.87
N ASP A 361 5.30 13.24 33.59
CA ASP A 361 6.45 12.55 34.18
C ASP A 361 7.69 12.50 33.27
N GLY A 362 7.62 13.05 32.05
CA GLY A 362 8.76 13.14 31.15
C GLY A 362 8.40 13.28 29.68
N ASP A 363 9.42 13.35 28.84
CA ASP A 363 9.28 13.44 27.38
C ASP A 363 9.61 12.08 26.75
N VAL A 364 8.81 11.68 25.75
CA VAL A 364 9.11 10.54 24.88
C VAL A 364 9.49 11.07 23.50
N ILE A 365 10.69 10.71 23.05
CA ILE A 365 11.25 11.11 21.75
C ILE A 365 11.33 9.86 20.87
N ALA A 366 10.78 9.95 19.66
CA ALA A 366 10.94 8.87 18.68
C ALA A 366 12.38 8.89 18.11
N PRO A 367 12.95 7.72 17.78
CA PRO A 367 14.19 7.67 17.02
C PRO A 367 14.07 8.46 15.72
N GLY A 368 15.05 9.30 15.42
CA GLY A 368 15.17 9.92 14.10
C GLY A 368 15.25 8.84 13.02
N THR A 369 14.30 8.84 12.08
CA THR A 369 14.10 7.73 11.14
C THR A 369 13.76 8.25 9.75
N VAL A 370 14.44 7.70 8.74
CA VAL A 370 13.96 7.78 7.35
C VAL A 370 13.26 6.48 6.98
N ILE A 371 12.07 6.59 6.41
CA ILE A 371 11.37 5.47 5.76
C ILE A 371 11.54 5.63 4.26
N ILE A 372 12.19 4.65 3.64
CA ILE A 372 12.41 4.61 2.19
C ILE A 372 11.34 3.73 1.57
N SER A 373 10.59 4.27 0.62
CA SER A 373 9.77 3.46 -0.29
C SER A 373 10.46 3.36 -1.64
N ALA A 374 10.62 2.17 -2.18
CA ALA A 374 11.20 1.96 -3.51
C ALA A 374 10.11 1.54 -4.50
N GLY A 375 10.20 2.02 -5.74
CA GLY A 375 9.31 1.65 -6.83
C GLY A 375 10.07 1.40 -8.13
N GLY A 376 9.66 0.39 -8.90
CA GLY A 376 10.29 0.05 -10.18
C GLY A 376 9.33 -0.64 -11.17
N ASN A 377 9.59 -0.48 -12.47
CA ASN A 377 8.85 -1.24 -13.50
C ASN A 377 9.27 -2.72 -13.44
N CYS A 378 8.33 -3.58 -13.07
CA CYS A 378 8.44 -5.02 -13.15
C CYS A 378 8.16 -5.49 -14.58
N THR A 379 9.17 -6.04 -15.25
CA THR A 379 9.10 -6.45 -16.66
C THR A 379 8.34 -7.75 -16.90
N ASP A 380 8.18 -8.57 -15.86
CA ASP A 380 7.46 -9.84 -15.94
C ASP A 380 6.92 -10.26 -14.57
N ILE A 381 5.63 -10.01 -14.33
CA ILE A 381 4.95 -10.34 -13.08
C ILE A 381 4.92 -11.84 -12.76
N GLN A 382 5.17 -12.71 -13.74
CA GLN A 382 5.19 -14.16 -13.54
C GLN A 382 6.52 -14.66 -12.96
N LYS A 383 7.57 -13.83 -13.00
CA LYS A 383 8.93 -14.18 -12.54
C LYS A 383 9.27 -13.60 -11.17
N VAL A 384 8.27 -13.09 -10.44
CA VAL A 384 8.48 -12.59 -9.07
C VAL A 384 8.79 -13.77 -8.16
N VAL A 385 9.94 -13.71 -7.50
CA VAL A 385 10.45 -14.77 -6.62
C VAL A 385 9.80 -14.65 -5.23
N GLU A 386 9.41 -15.79 -4.65
CA GLU A 386 8.81 -15.87 -3.32
C GLU A 386 9.79 -16.48 -2.29
N PRO A 387 9.65 -16.13 -1.00
CA PRO A 387 10.48 -16.67 0.08
C PRO A 387 9.96 -18.02 0.57
N VAL A 388 9.80 -19.00 -0.34
CA VAL A 388 9.34 -20.35 0.01
C VAL A 388 10.21 -21.38 -0.68
N LEU A 389 11.05 -22.06 0.09
CA LEU A 389 11.94 -23.11 -0.42
C LEU A 389 11.15 -24.18 -1.17
N LYS A 390 11.71 -24.65 -2.27
CA LYS A 390 11.17 -25.74 -3.07
C LYS A 390 11.80 -27.04 -2.57
N LYS A 391 10.96 -28.01 -2.17
CA LYS A 391 11.38 -29.34 -1.66
C LYS A 391 12.33 -30.10 -2.59
N ASN A 392 12.18 -29.90 -3.90
CA ASN A 392 13.04 -30.48 -4.94
C ASN A 392 13.95 -29.43 -5.61
N GLY A 393 14.26 -28.33 -4.91
CA GLY A 393 15.13 -27.28 -5.41
C GLY A 393 16.62 -27.57 -5.15
N GLY A 394 17.46 -26.64 -5.58
CA GLY A 394 18.92 -26.73 -5.48
C GLY A 394 19.47 -26.32 -4.12
N ASN A 395 20.71 -25.85 -4.15
CA ASN A 395 21.44 -25.37 -2.98
C ASN A 395 20.84 -24.05 -2.46
N ILE A 396 21.14 -23.74 -1.21
CA ILE A 396 20.79 -22.46 -0.57
C ILE A 396 22.06 -21.63 -0.41
N TYR A 397 22.00 -20.41 -0.91
CA TYR A 397 23.12 -19.47 -0.96
C TYR A 397 22.85 -18.25 -0.11
N TYR A 398 23.91 -17.69 0.48
CA TYR A 398 23.92 -16.42 1.19
C TYR A 398 24.85 -15.43 0.49
N ILE A 399 24.43 -14.17 0.39
CA ILE A 399 25.23 -13.04 -0.05
C ILE A 399 25.11 -11.93 1.00
N ASN A 400 26.26 -11.48 1.51
CA ASN A 400 26.35 -10.31 2.38
C ASN A 400 26.37 -9.05 1.49
N LEU A 401 25.24 -8.35 1.39
CA LEU A 401 25.15 -7.10 0.61
C LEU A 401 25.78 -5.92 1.35
N SER A 402 25.88 -5.98 2.68
CA SER A 402 26.50 -4.93 3.49
C SER A 402 28.02 -4.91 3.38
N GLU A 403 28.64 -6.07 3.15
CA GLU A 403 30.09 -6.32 3.27
C GLU A 403 30.70 -5.89 4.62
N ASP A 404 29.86 -5.69 5.64
CA ASP A 404 30.31 -5.39 6.99
C ASP A 404 30.32 -6.66 7.84
N ASP A 405 31.03 -6.59 8.96
CA ASP A 405 31.07 -7.64 9.97
C ASP A 405 29.72 -7.78 10.69
N PHE A 406 29.49 -8.93 11.32
CA PHE A 406 28.25 -9.25 12.02
C PHE A 406 28.12 -8.48 13.34
N LYS A 407 27.49 -7.30 13.27
CA LYS A 407 27.28 -6.40 14.41
C LYS A 407 25.85 -6.51 14.93
N LEU A 408 25.71 -6.50 16.25
CA LEU A 408 24.42 -6.72 16.93
C LEU A 408 23.75 -5.43 17.41
N GLY A 409 24.44 -4.28 17.41
CA GLY A 409 23.82 -3.02 17.78
C GLY A 409 22.71 -2.65 16.80
N GLY A 410 21.64 -2.03 17.31
CA GLY A 410 20.48 -1.66 16.52
C GLY A 410 19.54 -2.80 16.16
N SER A 411 19.86 -4.05 16.51
CA SER A 411 19.08 -5.23 16.11
C SER A 411 17.87 -5.50 17.01
N SER A 412 16.92 -6.27 16.49
CA SER A 412 15.83 -6.89 17.25
C SER A 412 16.35 -7.72 18.44
N PHE A 413 17.53 -8.34 18.28
CA PHE A 413 18.18 -9.08 19.36
C PHE A 413 18.66 -8.18 20.49
N ALA A 414 19.28 -7.04 20.18
CA ALA A 414 19.62 -6.04 21.18
C ALA A 414 18.37 -5.55 21.92
N GLN A 415 17.26 -5.36 21.18
CA GLN A 415 16.00 -4.92 21.77
C GLN A 415 15.42 -5.91 22.78
N VAL A 416 15.44 -7.23 22.53
CA VAL A 416 14.96 -8.22 23.52
C VAL A 416 15.85 -8.31 24.76
N LEU A 417 17.11 -7.89 24.65
CA LEU A 417 18.01 -7.70 25.80
C LEU A 417 17.77 -6.39 26.55
N ASN A 418 16.81 -5.56 26.11
CA ASN A 418 16.55 -4.20 26.59
C ASN A 418 17.78 -3.29 26.44
N LYS A 419 18.48 -3.44 25.29
CA LYS A 419 19.70 -2.71 24.95
C LYS A 419 19.62 -2.16 23.53
N ILE A 420 20.51 -1.22 23.23
CA ILE A 420 20.70 -0.67 21.88
C ILE A 420 21.98 -1.24 21.25
N GLY A 421 23.06 -1.41 22.03
CA GLY A 421 24.37 -1.82 21.52
C GLY A 421 25.22 -0.63 21.04
N THR A 422 26.47 -0.89 20.70
CA THR A 422 27.48 0.16 20.43
C THR A 422 27.83 0.32 18.95
N GLU A 423 27.68 -0.74 18.16
CA GLU A 423 28.07 -0.76 16.75
C GLU A 423 26.95 -1.32 15.88
N VAL A 424 26.67 -0.66 14.76
CA VAL A 424 25.67 -1.09 13.76
C VAL A 424 26.33 -1.50 12.46
N PRO A 425 25.77 -2.48 11.73
CA PRO A 425 26.22 -2.76 10.36
C PRO A 425 25.80 -1.64 9.41
N THR A 426 26.58 -1.42 8.36
CA THR A 426 26.25 -0.50 7.26
C THR A 426 26.78 -1.01 5.92
N ILE A 427 26.40 -0.38 4.81
CA ILE A 427 26.85 -0.79 3.48
C ILE A 427 28.22 -0.18 3.21
N LYS A 428 29.25 -1.03 3.13
CA LYS A 428 30.65 -0.63 2.94
C LYS A 428 31.02 -0.31 1.50
N ASP A 429 30.42 -1.00 0.53
CA ASP A 429 30.69 -0.80 -0.90
C ASP A 429 29.39 -0.69 -1.71
N GLY A 430 28.99 0.56 -2.04
CA GLY A 430 27.82 0.82 -2.88
C GLY A 430 27.99 0.36 -4.33
N ALA A 431 29.22 0.31 -4.85
CA ALA A 431 29.48 -0.15 -6.21
C ALA A 431 29.29 -1.67 -6.30
N ASN A 432 29.77 -2.43 -5.31
CA ASN A 432 29.54 -3.87 -5.28
C ASN A 432 28.08 -4.22 -4.95
N PHE A 433 27.41 -3.46 -4.07
CA PHE A 433 25.96 -3.60 -3.85
C PHE A 433 25.20 -3.52 -5.18
N LYS A 434 25.48 -2.48 -5.97
CA LYS A 434 24.90 -2.28 -7.30
C LYS A 434 25.22 -3.40 -8.28
N ASN A 435 26.47 -3.85 -8.32
CA ASN A 435 26.88 -4.97 -9.17
C ASN A 435 26.08 -6.23 -8.81
N THR A 436 26.08 -6.59 -7.54
CA THR A 436 25.37 -7.75 -7.01
C THR A 436 23.88 -7.69 -7.29
N PHE A 437 23.23 -6.53 -7.08
CA PHE A 437 21.82 -6.34 -7.41
C PHE A 437 21.54 -6.69 -8.88
N ASN A 438 22.34 -6.16 -9.81
CA ASN A 438 22.13 -6.39 -11.24
C ASN A 438 22.41 -7.85 -11.65
N VAL A 439 23.40 -8.50 -11.07
CA VAL A 439 23.68 -9.92 -11.32
C VAL A 439 22.53 -10.80 -10.86
N VAL A 440 21.97 -10.55 -9.68
CA VAL A 440 20.80 -11.28 -9.17
C VAL A 440 19.58 -11.02 -10.07
N GLN A 441 19.39 -9.78 -10.53
CA GLN A 441 18.34 -9.45 -11.51
C GLN A 441 18.47 -10.27 -12.80
N ASP A 442 19.68 -10.46 -13.31
CA ASP A 442 19.93 -11.27 -14.50
C ASP A 442 19.62 -12.75 -14.24
N LEU A 443 19.97 -13.27 -13.05
CA LEU A 443 19.62 -14.63 -12.64
C LEU A 443 18.10 -14.84 -12.53
N ILE A 444 17.36 -13.87 -12.00
CA ILE A 444 15.89 -13.91 -11.93
C ILE A 444 15.29 -13.89 -13.34
N LYS A 445 15.76 -12.99 -14.21
CA LYS A 445 15.29 -12.92 -15.61
C LYS A 445 15.58 -14.20 -16.39
N ALA A 446 16.65 -14.91 -16.04
CA ALA A 446 17.03 -16.20 -16.60
C ALA A 446 16.37 -17.43 -15.92
N ASP A 447 15.41 -17.21 -15.00
CA ASP A 447 14.70 -18.27 -14.25
C ASP A 447 15.64 -19.20 -13.46
N LYS A 448 16.72 -18.64 -12.90
CA LYS A 448 17.74 -19.40 -12.15
C LYS A 448 17.52 -19.41 -10.63
N ILE A 449 16.66 -18.54 -10.11
CA ILE A 449 16.35 -18.47 -8.67
C ILE A 449 14.98 -19.09 -8.42
N GLN A 450 14.94 -20.08 -7.52
CA GLN A 450 13.76 -20.89 -7.21
C GLN A 450 12.97 -20.34 -6.01
N ALA A 451 13.67 -19.72 -5.06
CA ALA A 451 13.15 -19.06 -3.87
C ALA A 451 14.16 -18.02 -3.38
N GLY A 452 13.71 -16.98 -2.68
CA GLY A 452 14.60 -15.92 -2.21
C GLY A 452 13.98 -15.06 -1.12
N HIS A 453 14.79 -14.71 -0.12
CA HIS A 453 14.42 -13.88 1.00
C HIS A 453 15.57 -12.96 1.42
N ASP A 454 15.28 -11.75 1.85
CA ASP A 454 16.30 -10.84 2.39
C ASP A 454 16.44 -10.97 3.90
N ILE A 455 17.50 -10.36 4.43
CA ILE A 455 17.77 -10.27 5.86
C ILE A 455 17.32 -8.89 6.35
N GLY A 456 16.21 -8.89 7.07
CA GLY A 456 15.66 -7.72 7.75
C GLY A 456 15.64 -7.90 9.27
N SER A 457 14.56 -7.44 9.88
CA SER A 457 14.36 -7.55 11.34
C SER A 457 14.44 -8.99 11.84
N GLY A 458 15.21 -9.21 12.90
CA GLY A 458 15.46 -10.52 13.51
C GLY A 458 16.68 -11.26 12.96
N GLY A 459 17.29 -10.74 11.89
CA GLY A 459 18.55 -11.24 11.35
C GLY A 459 18.41 -12.53 10.54
N LEU A 460 19.57 -13.12 10.20
CA LEU A 460 19.66 -14.30 9.33
C LEU A 460 18.79 -15.47 9.83
N ILE A 461 18.70 -15.69 11.15
CA ILE A 461 17.90 -16.80 11.70
C ILE A 461 16.43 -16.70 11.32
N THR A 462 15.86 -15.50 11.36
CA THR A 462 14.46 -15.28 10.96
C THR A 462 14.29 -15.60 9.48
N THR A 463 15.16 -15.07 8.61
CA THR A 463 15.13 -15.36 7.17
C THR A 463 15.18 -16.86 6.88
N LEU A 464 16.10 -17.60 7.51
CA LEU A 464 16.26 -19.05 7.31
C LEU A 464 15.02 -19.84 7.72
N LEU A 465 14.32 -19.41 8.78
CA LEU A 465 13.12 -20.05 9.29
C LEU A 465 11.88 -19.67 8.47
N GLU A 466 11.71 -18.40 8.13
CA GLU A 466 10.59 -17.89 7.32
C GLU A 466 10.52 -18.52 5.94
N MET A 467 11.68 -18.80 5.33
CA MET A 467 11.78 -19.54 4.08
C MET A 467 11.21 -20.97 4.14
N CYS A 468 10.95 -21.49 5.35
CA CYS A 468 10.32 -22.78 5.62
C CYS A 468 8.86 -22.67 6.13
N PHE A 469 8.40 -21.48 6.57
CA PHE A 469 7.13 -21.34 7.29
C PHE A 469 5.89 -21.49 6.43
N ALA A 470 5.93 -21.12 5.16
CA ALA A 470 4.74 -21.04 4.30
C ALA A 470 4.24 -22.39 3.73
N ASP A 471 4.90 -23.51 4.06
CA ASP A 471 4.52 -24.86 3.66
C ASP A 471 4.56 -25.82 4.88
N VAL A 472 3.90 -26.97 4.74
CA VAL A 472 3.99 -28.09 5.67
C VAL A 472 5.06 -29.07 5.19
N ASN A 473 5.76 -29.70 6.14
CA ASN A 473 6.84 -30.66 5.83
C ASN A 473 8.01 -30.05 5.01
N LEU A 474 8.35 -28.78 5.27
CA LEU A 474 9.45 -28.06 4.64
C LEU A 474 10.45 -27.62 5.71
N SER A 475 11.71 -28.02 5.57
CA SER A 475 12.82 -27.60 6.41
C SER A 475 14.13 -27.52 5.60
N ALA A 476 15.26 -27.29 6.27
CA ALA A 476 16.57 -27.21 5.64
C ALA A 476 17.69 -27.56 6.61
N ASP A 477 18.81 -28.03 6.06
CA ASP A 477 20.06 -28.19 6.79
C ASP A 477 21.02 -27.07 6.34
N TYR A 478 21.51 -26.28 7.29
CA TYR A 478 22.41 -25.14 7.06
C TYR A 478 23.79 -25.35 7.70
N ASP A 479 24.86 -24.97 6.99
CA ASP A 479 26.23 -24.88 7.51
C ASP A 479 26.78 -23.46 7.26
N LEU A 480 26.86 -22.69 8.34
CA LEU A 480 27.32 -21.30 8.36
C LEU A 480 28.82 -21.17 8.59
N SER A 481 29.55 -22.28 8.74
CA SER A 481 31.00 -22.26 9.05
C SER A 481 31.82 -21.51 8.00
N ALA A 482 31.33 -21.47 6.76
CA ALA A 482 31.98 -20.76 5.65
C ALA A 482 31.97 -19.23 5.82
N LEU A 483 31.11 -18.68 6.69
CA LEU A 483 31.02 -17.25 6.99
C LEU A 483 32.15 -16.74 7.88
N ARG A 484 32.93 -17.65 8.49
CA ARG A 484 34.15 -17.35 9.29
C ARG A 484 33.94 -16.43 10.50
N GLU A 485 32.73 -16.37 11.03
CA GLU A 485 32.45 -15.83 12.36
C GLU A 485 32.19 -16.99 13.33
N SER A 486 32.93 -17.02 14.43
CA SER A 486 32.87 -18.09 15.42
C SER A 486 31.69 -17.94 16.37
N ASP A 487 31.19 -16.71 16.55
CA ASP A 487 30.04 -16.41 17.38
C ASP A 487 28.74 -16.61 16.59
N THR A 488 28.12 -17.76 16.82
CA THR A 488 26.83 -18.12 16.20
C THR A 488 25.72 -17.12 16.54
N ILE A 489 25.74 -16.47 17.70
CA ILE A 489 24.71 -15.47 18.04
C ILE A 489 24.87 -14.24 17.13
N LYS A 490 26.10 -13.77 16.92
CA LYS A 490 26.37 -12.66 15.99
C LYS A 490 25.86 -12.97 14.59
N ILE A 491 26.27 -14.09 14.00
CA ILE A 491 25.85 -14.47 12.64
C ILE A 491 24.33 -14.52 12.51
N LEU A 492 23.67 -15.14 13.49
CA LEU A 492 22.23 -15.41 13.40
C LEU A 492 21.38 -14.17 13.63
N PHE A 493 21.77 -13.28 14.54
CA PHE A 493 20.94 -12.18 15.00
C PHE A 493 21.38 -10.79 14.53
N SER A 494 22.55 -10.66 13.89
CA SER A 494 22.92 -9.41 13.25
C SER A 494 21.97 -9.11 12.08
N GLU A 495 21.58 -7.85 11.94
CA GLU A 495 20.70 -7.36 10.88
C GLU A 495 21.53 -6.72 9.75
N ASN A 496 22.61 -7.39 9.35
CA ASN A 496 23.36 -7.02 8.16
C ASN A 496 22.49 -7.22 6.92
N ILE A 497 22.41 -6.21 6.05
CA ILE A 497 21.69 -6.36 4.79
C ILE A 497 22.36 -7.44 3.95
N GLY A 498 21.56 -8.42 3.56
CA GLY A 498 21.98 -9.59 2.80
C GLY A 498 20.78 -10.32 2.22
N ILE A 499 21.05 -11.32 1.40
CA ILE A 499 20.02 -12.14 0.77
C ILE A 499 20.35 -13.62 0.91
N VAL A 500 19.31 -14.43 1.06
CA VAL A 500 19.35 -15.89 1.04
C VAL A 500 18.48 -16.37 -0.12
N PHE A 501 19.00 -17.23 -0.99
CA PHE A 501 18.23 -17.72 -2.14
C PHE A 501 18.54 -19.17 -2.47
N GLN A 502 17.56 -19.84 -3.06
CA GLN A 502 17.67 -21.21 -3.53
C GLN A 502 17.89 -21.24 -5.04
N ALA A 503 18.90 -21.97 -5.48
CA ALA A 503 19.24 -22.09 -6.90
C ALA A 503 20.06 -23.36 -7.20
N ASP A 504 20.10 -23.74 -8.47
CA ASP A 504 21.03 -24.76 -8.95
C ASP A 504 22.47 -24.24 -8.96
N ALA A 505 23.45 -25.12 -8.78
CA ALA A 505 24.89 -24.78 -8.74
C ALA A 505 25.41 -24.04 -9.99
N SER A 506 24.64 -24.03 -11.09
CA SER A 506 24.95 -23.22 -12.28
C SER A 506 25.08 -21.73 -12.00
N VAL A 507 24.45 -21.19 -10.94
CA VAL A 507 24.57 -19.77 -10.58
C VAL A 507 25.97 -19.40 -10.09
N GLU A 508 26.72 -20.35 -9.54
CA GLU A 508 28.06 -20.12 -8.99
C GLU A 508 29.02 -19.62 -10.07
N THR A 509 28.88 -20.10 -11.31
CA THR A 509 29.71 -19.64 -12.43
C THR A 509 29.44 -18.16 -12.72
N VAL A 510 28.16 -17.78 -12.83
CA VAL A 510 27.75 -16.39 -13.10
C VAL A 510 28.19 -15.46 -11.98
N LEU A 511 28.04 -15.87 -10.72
CA LEU A 511 28.45 -15.06 -9.56
C LEU A 511 29.97 -14.88 -9.53
N ASN A 512 30.75 -15.93 -9.78
CA ASN A 512 32.21 -15.85 -9.84
C ASN A 512 32.70 -14.96 -10.99
N GLU A 513 32.14 -15.12 -12.19
CA GLU A 513 32.48 -14.30 -13.36
C GLU A 513 32.21 -12.81 -13.14
N ASN A 514 31.15 -12.48 -12.39
CA ASN A 514 30.79 -11.11 -12.02
C ASN A 514 31.38 -10.66 -10.68
N LYS A 515 32.29 -11.45 -10.08
CA LYS A 515 33.00 -11.13 -8.82
C LYS A 515 32.08 -10.86 -7.63
N VAL A 516 30.91 -11.49 -7.59
CA VAL A 516 30.00 -11.43 -6.45
C VAL A 516 30.44 -12.47 -5.42
N ALA A 517 30.71 -12.04 -4.19
CA ALA A 517 30.99 -12.97 -3.09
C ALA A 517 29.70 -13.68 -2.64
N PHE A 518 29.74 -15.00 -2.56
CA PHE A 518 28.60 -15.82 -2.15
C PHE A 518 29.06 -17.03 -1.34
N PHE A 519 28.13 -17.59 -0.56
CA PHE A 519 28.38 -18.77 0.26
C PHE A 519 27.27 -19.79 0.05
N ASN A 520 27.62 -21.02 -0.31
CA ASN A 520 26.68 -22.13 -0.23
C ASN A 520 26.52 -22.51 1.24
N ILE A 521 25.35 -22.24 1.80
CA ILE A 521 25.08 -22.38 3.22
C ILE A 521 24.14 -23.53 3.54
N GLY A 522 23.62 -24.28 2.56
CA GLY A 522 22.72 -25.37 2.89
C GLY A 522 21.93 -25.96 1.75
N LYS A 523 20.98 -26.81 2.13
CA LYS A 523 20.05 -27.48 1.22
C LYS A 523 18.71 -27.69 1.89
N VAL A 524 17.66 -27.73 1.06
CA VAL A 524 16.32 -28.06 1.50
C VAL A 524 16.24 -29.51 2.00
N LYS A 525 15.33 -29.74 2.94
CA LYS A 525 15.03 -31.05 3.50
C LYS A 525 13.53 -31.15 3.74
N GLU A 526 12.95 -32.31 3.46
CA GLU A 526 11.59 -32.58 3.90
C GLU A 526 11.58 -32.97 5.37
N GLY A 527 10.69 -32.34 6.13
CA GLY A 527 10.57 -32.55 7.57
C GLY A 527 10.08 -31.31 8.28
N ASP A 528 10.23 -31.32 9.60
CA ASP A 528 9.81 -30.24 10.50
C ASP A 528 10.97 -29.65 11.30
N THR A 529 12.21 -30.02 10.97
CA THR A 529 13.39 -29.67 11.75
C THR A 529 14.41 -28.99 10.85
N VAL A 530 14.73 -27.74 11.18
CA VAL A 530 15.86 -27.00 10.63
C VAL A 530 17.10 -27.31 11.47
N THR A 531 18.20 -27.65 10.82
CA THR A 531 19.51 -27.81 11.48
C THR A 531 20.45 -26.70 11.07
N ILE A 532 21.18 -26.12 12.02
CA ILE A 532 22.16 -25.06 11.75
C ILE A 532 23.47 -25.45 12.41
N LYS A 533 24.51 -25.57 11.58
CA LYS A 533 25.88 -25.83 12.01
C LYS A 533 26.73 -24.58 11.88
N ASN A 534 27.55 -24.30 12.89
CA ASN A 534 28.63 -23.33 12.81
C ASN A 534 29.87 -23.86 13.56
N GLY A 535 30.88 -24.28 12.82
CA GLY A 535 32.04 -24.99 13.37
C GLY A 535 31.60 -26.26 14.11
N ASN A 536 31.79 -26.27 15.44
CA ASN A 536 31.42 -27.39 16.31
C ASN A 536 30.00 -27.27 16.90
N GLN A 537 29.36 -26.11 16.76
CA GLN A 537 28.01 -25.90 17.27
C GLN A 537 26.98 -26.44 16.30
N ASN A 538 25.95 -27.09 16.83
CA ASN A 538 24.81 -27.58 16.06
C ASN A 538 23.53 -27.21 16.81
N LEU A 539 22.66 -26.46 16.14
CA LEU A 539 21.34 -26.08 16.63
C LEU A 539 20.28 -26.87 15.85
N SER A 540 19.20 -27.23 16.53
CA SER A 540 18.07 -27.95 15.95
C SER A 540 16.79 -27.23 16.35
N ILE A 541 16.02 -26.77 15.37
CA ILE A 541 14.83 -25.94 15.59
C ILE A 541 13.64 -26.61 14.92
N ASN A 542 12.56 -26.83 15.68
CA ASN A 542 11.31 -27.31 15.12
C ASN A 542 10.59 -26.15 14.39
N VAL A 543 10.37 -26.31 13.09
CA VAL A 543 9.75 -25.30 12.21
C VAL A 543 8.31 -25.03 12.63
N THR A 544 7.55 -26.05 13.05
CA THR A 544 6.16 -25.87 13.46
C THR A 544 6.06 -25.05 14.74
N GLU A 545 6.91 -25.36 15.73
CA GLU A 545 6.98 -24.60 16.99
C GLU A 545 7.44 -23.16 16.76
N ALA A 546 8.51 -22.96 15.99
CA ALA A 546 9.02 -21.63 15.66
C ALA A 546 7.97 -20.79 14.91
N ARG A 547 7.26 -21.38 13.95
CA ARG A 547 6.17 -20.72 13.22
C ARG A 547 5.01 -20.35 14.13
N ASP A 548 4.63 -21.21 15.06
CA ASP A 548 3.57 -20.91 16.05
C ASP A 548 3.98 -19.77 16.98
N THR A 549 5.25 -19.76 17.43
CA THR A 549 5.83 -18.66 18.22
C THR A 549 5.84 -17.34 17.44
N TRP A 550 6.25 -17.38 16.18
CA TRP A 550 6.24 -16.22 15.27
C TRP A 550 4.83 -15.69 14.98
N TYR A 551 3.83 -16.57 14.86
CA TYR A 551 2.44 -16.16 14.61
C TYR A 551 1.76 -15.61 15.86
N LYS A 552 2.21 -16.00 17.06
CA LYS A 552 1.54 -15.71 18.34
C LYS A 552 1.24 -14.23 18.56
N THR A 553 2.14 -13.32 18.21
CA THR A 553 1.90 -11.87 18.36
C THR A 553 0.72 -11.41 17.50
N SER A 554 0.63 -11.88 16.25
CA SER A 554 -0.53 -11.65 15.37
C SER A 554 -1.83 -12.15 16.00
N TYR A 555 -1.82 -13.37 16.54
CA TYR A 555 -2.97 -13.94 17.25
C TYR A 555 -3.43 -13.06 18.42
N LEU A 556 -2.49 -12.59 19.27
CA LEU A 556 -2.82 -11.76 20.43
C LEU A 556 -3.38 -10.39 20.03
N LEU A 557 -2.91 -9.82 18.91
CA LEU A 557 -3.44 -8.56 18.37
C LEU A 557 -4.80 -8.76 17.70
N ASP A 558 -5.02 -9.87 17.01
CA ASP A 558 -6.30 -10.19 16.38
C ASP A 558 -7.41 -10.45 17.40
N ARG A 559 -7.10 -10.92 18.62
CA ARG A 559 -8.08 -10.99 19.73
C ARG A 559 -8.75 -9.64 20.00
N LYS A 560 -8.04 -8.53 19.78
CA LYS A 560 -8.58 -7.16 19.96
C LYS A 560 -9.47 -6.72 18.79
N GLN A 561 -9.46 -7.44 17.67
CA GLN A 561 -10.17 -7.09 16.45
C GLN A 561 -11.34 -8.02 16.16
N SER A 562 -11.17 -9.34 16.33
CA SER A 562 -12.18 -10.36 16.05
C SER A 562 -12.68 -11.12 17.29
N GLY A 563 -12.23 -10.72 18.48
CA GLY A 563 -12.54 -11.43 19.74
C GLY A 563 -11.74 -12.72 19.93
N GLU A 564 -11.85 -13.30 21.12
CA GLU A 564 -11.00 -14.43 21.56
C GLU A 564 -11.22 -15.70 20.74
N LEU A 565 -12.47 -16.04 20.46
CA LEU A 565 -12.84 -17.28 19.78
C LEU A 565 -12.33 -17.30 18.34
N LYS A 566 -12.67 -16.27 17.54
CA LYS A 566 -12.31 -16.22 16.11
C LYS A 566 -10.81 -16.05 15.88
N ALA A 567 -10.13 -15.28 16.71
CA ALA A 567 -8.67 -15.17 16.65
C ALA A 567 -8.00 -16.53 16.96
N LYS A 568 -8.52 -17.29 17.93
CA LYS A 568 -7.99 -18.63 18.29
C LYS A 568 -8.25 -19.64 17.17
N GLU A 569 -9.46 -19.64 16.60
CA GLU A 569 -9.79 -20.48 15.44
C GLU A 569 -8.81 -20.22 14.28
N ARG A 570 -8.50 -18.95 13.97
CA ARG A 570 -7.53 -18.58 12.93
C ARG A 570 -6.12 -19.11 13.26
N PHE A 571 -5.64 -18.87 14.49
CA PHE A 571 -4.33 -19.35 14.95
C PHE A 571 -4.19 -20.88 14.91
N ASP A 572 -5.25 -21.60 15.28
CA ASP A 572 -5.21 -23.07 15.27
C ASP A 572 -5.28 -23.64 13.85
N ASN A 573 -5.97 -22.95 12.94
CA ASN A 573 -6.30 -23.49 11.63
C ASN A 573 -5.38 -23.07 10.48
N PHE A 574 -4.60 -21.97 10.58
CA PHE A 574 -3.77 -21.52 9.45
C PHE A 574 -2.86 -22.64 8.92
N LYS A 575 -2.35 -23.49 9.81
CA LYS A 575 -1.46 -24.62 9.49
C LYS A 575 -2.16 -25.84 8.89
N ASN A 576 -3.49 -25.91 8.99
CA ASN A 576 -4.32 -27.04 8.59
C ASN A 576 -5.09 -26.79 7.27
N GLN A 577 -4.88 -25.63 6.64
CA GLN A 577 -5.61 -25.22 5.44
C GLN A 577 -4.66 -24.89 4.28
N PRO A 578 -3.66 -25.73 3.95
CA PRO A 578 -2.83 -25.50 2.78
C PRO A 578 -3.70 -25.51 1.52
N LEU A 579 -3.51 -24.53 0.65
CA LEU A 579 -4.21 -24.43 -0.62
C LEU A 579 -3.93 -25.66 -1.49
N LYS A 580 -5.02 -26.33 -1.90
CA LYS A 580 -5.00 -27.48 -2.79
C LYS A 580 -6.00 -27.25 -3.90
N PHE A 581 -5.53 -27.30 -5.14
CA PHE A 581 -6.36 -27.10 -6.32
C PHE A 581 -6.59 -28.43 -7.03
N THR A 582 -7.85 -28.80 -7.22
CA THR A 582 -8.27 -29.93 -8.07
C THR A 582 -9.15 -29.37 -9.17
N PHE A 583 -8.63 -29.38 -10.41
CA PHE A 583 -9.39 -28.88 -11.56
C PHE A 583 -10.23 -30.01 -12.17
N PRO A 584 -11.41 -29.70 -12.76
CA PRO A 584 -12.20 -30.68 -13.50
C PRO A 584 -11.39 -31.33 -14.63
N THR A 585 -11.64 -32.60 -14.93
CA THR A 585 -10.89 -33.36 -15.95
C THR A 585 -10.96 -32.77 -17.36
N HIS A 586 -12.01 -31.99 -17.65
CA HIS A 586 -12.20 -31.30 -18.93
C HIS A 586 -11.59 -29.89 -18.96
N PHE A 587 -11.02 -29.39 -17.85
CA PHE A 587 -10.39 -28.08 -17.80
C PHE A 587 -9.06 -28.13 -18.56
N THR A 588 -8.97 -27.40 -19.68
CA THR A 588 -7.78 -27.39 -20.54
C THR A 588 -6.83 -26.23 -20.24
N GLY A 589 -7.25 -25.26 -19.42
CA GLY A 589 -6.51 -24.01 -19.18
C GLY A 589 -6.39 -23.08 -20.40
N LYS A 590 -7.01 -23.43 -21.54
CA LYS A 590 -6.94 -22.63 -22.78
C LYS A 590 -8.11 -21.65 -22.86
N LYS A 591 -7.82 -20.40 -23.24
CA LYS A 591 -8.85 -19.40 -23.53
C LYS A 591 -9.70 -19.84 -24.75
N PRO A 592 -11.03 -19.64 -24.73
CA PRO A 592 -11.86 -19.92 -25.90
C PRO A 592 -11.47 -19.03 -27.10
N VAL A 593 -11.57 -19.59 -28.31
CA VAL A 593 -11.39 -18.83 -29.55
C VAL A 593 -12.73 -18.17 -29.90
N VAL A 594 -12.76 -16.84 -29.86
CA VAL A 594 -13.95 -16.04 -30.19
C VAL A 594 -13.82 -15.52 -31.61
N ASP A 595 -14.84 -15.78 -32.43
CA ASP A 595 -14.96 -15.23 -33.79
C ASP A 595 -15.57 -13.84 -33.74
N PHE A 596 -14.71 -12.81 -33.80
CA PHE A 596 -15.12 -11.41 -33.75
C PHE A 596 -15.88 -10.92 -35.00
N SER A 597 -16.02 -11.73 -36.05
CA SER A 597 -16.86 -11.39 -37.20
C SER A 597 -18.36 -11.61 -36.92
N LYS A 598 -18.69 -12.37 -35.88
CA LYS A 598 -20.07 -12.64 -35.46
C LYS A 598 -20.53 -11.64 -34.42
N THR A 599 -21.84 -11.37 -34.41
CA THR A 599 -22.47 -10.58 -33.35
C THR A 599 -22.23 -11.23 -32.00
N ARG A 600 -21.76 -10.43 -31.05
CA ARG A 600 -21.49 -10.88 -29.68
C ARG A 600 -22.71 -10.61 -28.79
N PRO A 601 -23.02 -11.52 -27.85
CA PRO A 601 -24.01 -11.22 -26.81
C PRO A 601 -23.53 -10.05 -25.96
N LYS A 602 -24.47 -9.27 -25.42
CA LYS A 602 -24.15 -8.09 -24.60
C LYS A 602 -24.20 -8.42 -23.11
N ALA A 603 -23.19 -7.98 -22.37
CA ALA A 603 -23.13 -8.05 -20.93
C ALA A 603 -23.19 -6.64 -20.32
N ALA A 604 -24.21 -6.38 -19.49
CA ALA A 604 -24.28 -5.20 -18.65
C ALA A 604 -23.55 -5.44 -17.33
N ILE A 605 -22.53 -4.64 -17.07
CA ILE A 605 -21.84 -4.61 -15.78
C ILE A 605 -22.51 -3.54 -14.93
N ILE A 606 -23.38 -3.99 -14.02
CA ILE A 606 -24.21 -3.11 -13.22
C ILE A 606 -23.44 -2.72 -11.97
N ARG A 607 -23.34 -1.41 -11.75
CA ARG A 607 -22.68 -0.82 -10.56
C ARG A 607 -23.46 0.37 -10.01
N GLU A 608 -23.25 0.64 -8.72
CA GLU A 608 -23.78 1.81 -8.01
C GLU A 608 -22.61 2.64 -7.45
N LYS A 609 -22.89 3.85 -6.97
CA LYS A 609 -21.93 4.67 -6.25
C LYS A 609 -21.32 3.88 -5.09
N GLY A 610 -19.99 3.87 -4.99
CA GLY A 610 -19.24 3.08 -4.01
C GLY A 610 -18.87 1.66 -4.45
N SER A 611 -19.45 1.13 -5.54
CA SER A 611 -18.93 -0.08 -6.18
C SER A 611 -17.48 0.14 -6.67
N ASN A 612 -16.67 -0.91 -6.66
CA ASN A 612 -15.24 -0.80 -6.99
C ASN A 612 -14.65 -1.99 -7.76
N SER A 613 -15.45 -3.01 -8.11
CA SER A 613 -14.99 -4.20 -8.83
C SER A 613 -15.51 -4.29 -10.28
N GLU A 614 -15.80 -3.15 -10.89
CA GLU A 614 -16.42 -3.11 -12.22
C GLU A 614 -15.49 -3.49 -13.37
N ARG A 615 -14.19 -3.20 -13.27
CA ARG A 615 -13.27 -3.32 -14.41
C ARG A 615 -12.81 -4.76 -14.63
N GLU A 616 -12.51 -5.47 -13.55
CA GLU A 616 -12.13 -6.87 -13.58
C GLU A 616 -13.30 -7.76 -14.04
N MET A 617 -14.53 -7.46 -13.61
CA MET A 617 -15.74 -8.12 -14.10
C MET A 617 -15.92 -7.84 -15.59
N ALA A 618 -15.82 -6.56 -16.01
CA ALA A 618 -15.92 -6.19 -17.42
C ALA A 618 -14.88 -6.92 -18.27
N ASN A 619 -13.63 -6.98 -17.82
CA ASN A 619 -12.57 -7.71 -18.50
C ASN A 619 -12.87 -9.21 -18.58
N ALA A 620 -13.32 -9.84 -17.49
CA ALA A 620 -13.69 -11.26 -17.49
C ALA A 620 -14.80 -11.57 -18.52
N MET A 621 -15.84 -10.74 -18.58
CA MET A 621 -16.93 -10.90 -19.56
C MET A 621 -16.45 -10.65 -20.99
N TYR A 622 -15.59 -9.67 -21.21
CA TYR A 622 -14.98 -9.42 -22.51
C TYR A 622 -14.16 -10.62 -22.99
N LEU A 623 -13.34 -11.20 -22.10
CA LEU A 623 -12.55 -12.40 -22.38
C LEU A 623 -13.42 -13.64 -22.67
N ALA A 624 -14.61 -13.71 -22.07
CA ALA A 624 -15.61 -14.75 -22.32
C ALA A 624 -16.38 -14.56 -23.66
N GLY A 625 -16.18 -13.44 -24.37
CA GLY A 625 -16.74 -13.21 -25.70
C GLY A 625 -17.93 -12.24 -25.75
N PHE A 626 -18.23 -11.52 -24.68
CA PHE A 626 -19.33 -10.54 -24.65
C PHE A 626 -18.91 -9.14 -25.09
N ASP A 627 -19.82 -8.41 -25.73
CA ASP A 627 -19.72 -6.95 -25.80
C ASP A 627 -20.17 -6.36 -24.47
N VAL A 628 -19.29 -5.62 -23.81
CA VAL A 628 -19.47 -5.21 -22.42
C VAL A 628 -19.93 -3.76 -22.34
N LYS A 629 -20.95 -3.52 -21.52
CA LYS A 629 -21.55 -2.21 -21.30
C LYS A 629 -21.46 -1.85 -19.82
N ASP A 630 -20.84 -0.71 -19.51
CA ASP A 630 -20.87 -0.12 -18.17
C ASP A 630 -22.26 0.47 -17.91
N VAL A 631 -23.00 -0.10 -16.96
CA VAL A 631 -24.34 0.37 -16.59
C VAL A 631 -24.30 0.86 -15.15
N HIS A 632 -24.27 2.17 -14.98
CA HIS A 632 -24.41 2.77 -13.66
C HIS A 632 -25.88 2.83 -13.28
N MET A 633 -26.22 2.73 -11.99
CA MET A 633 -27.61 2.87 -11.52
C MET A 633 -28.27 4.17 -11.97
N THR A 634 -27.51 5.26 -12.14
CA THR A 634 -28.02 6.52 -12.72
C THR A 634 -28.57 6.35 -14.14
N ASP A 635 -27.98 5.46 -14.96
CA ASP A 635 -28.46 5.19 -16.32
C ASP A 635 -29.84 4.51 -16.29
N LEU A 636 -30.05 3.57 -15.36
CA LEU A 636 -31.34 2.87 -15.17
C LEU A 636 -32.40 3.79 -14.57
N ILE A 637 -32.04 4.57 -13.54
CA ILE A 637 -32.94 5.50 -12.84
C ILE A 637 -33.44 6.62 -13.76
N SER A 638 -32.58 7.14 -14.63
CA SER A 638 -32.96 8.15 -15.62
C SER A 638 -33.79 7.56 -16.77
N GLY A 639 -33.66 6.25 -17.02
CA GLY A 639 -34.22 5.57 -18.19
C GLY A 639 -33.35 5.70 -19.45
N ARG A 640 -32.07 6.05 -19.29
CA ARG A 640 -31.07 6.03 -20.37
C ARG A 640 -30.74 4.59 -20.80
N GLU A 641 -30.88 3.64 -19.88
CA GLU A 641 -30.72 2.21 -20.09
C GLU A 641 -31.97 1.45 -19.66
N THR A 642 -32.38 0.43 -20.44
CA THR A 642 -33.60 -0.38 -20.19
C THR A 642 -33.33 -1.89 -20.14
N LEU A 643 -32.11 -2.34 -20.45
CA LEU A 643 -31.63 -3.72 -20.45
C LEU A 643 -32.26 -4.63 -21.52
N GLU A 644 -33.07 -4.08 -22.43
CA GLU A 644 -33.80 -4.83 -23.46
C GLU A 644 -32.89 -5.53 -24.49
N ASP A 645 -31.69 -5.03 -24.73
CA ASP A 645 -30.73 -5.60 -25.69
C ASP A 645 -29.63 -6.45 -25.03
N ILE A 646 -29.66 -6.61 -23.70
CA ILE A 646 -28.62 -7.28 -22.90
C ILE A 646 -28.94 -8.76 -22.74
N GLN A 647 -27.97 -9.68 -22.83
CA GLN A 647 -28.18 -11.12 -22.55
C GLN A 647 -27.61 -11.53 -21.19
N PHE A 648 -26.70 -10.73 -20.63
CA PHE A 648 -26.04 -11.04 -19.37
C PHE A 648 -25.98 -9.83 -18.43
N ILE A 649 -26.31 -10.02 -17.15
CA ILE A 649 -26.07 -9.02 -16.10
C ILE A 649 -24.99 -9.50 -15.13
N GLY A 650 -23.96 -8.70 -14.93
CA GLY A 650 -23.01 -8.86 -13.83
C GLY A 650 -23.16 -7.75 -12.80
N ALA A 651 -23.72 -8.04 -11.63
CA ALA A 651 -23.74 -7.12 -10.49
C ALA A 651 -22.39 -7.20 -9.74
N VAL A 652 -21.68 -6.09 -9.68
CA VAL A 652 -20.28 -6.03 -9.24
C VAL A 652 -20.12 -6.02 -7.72
N GLY A 653 -18.89 -6.31 -7.25
CA GLY A 653 -18.47 -6.13 -5.86
C GLY A 653 -18.18 -4.67 -5.48
N GLY A 654 -17.97 -4.46 -4.18
CA GLY A 654 -17.57 -3.18 -3.59
C GLY A 654 -18.38 -2.81 -2.36
N PHE A 655 -18.51 -1.50 -2.12
CA PHE A 655 -19.17 -0.95 -0.93
C PHE A 655 -20.24 0.05 -1.36
N SER A 656 -21.27 -0.40 -2.08
CA SER A 656 -22.34 0.50 -2.56
C SER A 656 -22.94 1.27 -1.39
N ASN A 657 -23.06 2.60 -1.50
CA ASN A 657 -23.54 3.48 -0.43
C ASN A 657 -22.80 3.31 0.92
N SER A 658 -21.52 2.89 0.90
CA SER A 658 -20.70 2.61 2.10
C SER A 658 -21.31 1.58 3.05
N ASP A 659 -22.25 0.75 2.58
CA ASP A 659 -22.98 -0.25 3.37
C ASP A 659 -23.73 0.33 4.62
N VAL A 660 -23.97 1.65 4.67
CA VAL A 660 -24.46 2.37 5.87
C VAL A 660 -25.78 1.84 6.42
N LEU A 661 -26.71 1.42 5.55
CA LEU A 661 -28.02 0.89 5.94
C LEU A 661 -28.05 -0.65 6.03
N GLY A 662 -26.88 -1.28 5.94
CA GLY A 662 -26.70 -2.69 5.61
C GLY A 662 -26.21 -2.86 4.17
N SER A 663 -25.32 -3.82 3.96
CA SER A 663 -24.66 -4.01 2.67
C SER A 663 -25.66 -4.23 1.53
N ALA A 664 -25.42 -3.55 0.41
CA ALA A 664 -26.26 -3.52 -0.79
C ALA A 664 -27.72 -3.03 -0.62
N LYS A 665 -28.22 -2.73 0.58
CA LYS A 665 -29.62 -2.31 0.77
C LYS A 665 -29.96 -0.98 0.11
N GLY A 666 -29.02 -0.03 0.13
CA GLY A 666 -29.18 1.23 -0.60
C GLY A 666 -29.29 1.02 -2.11
N TRP A 667 -28.50 0.08 -2.64
CA TRP A 667 -28.53 -0.32 -4.05
C TRP A 667 -29.83 -1.07 -4.40
N ALA A 668 -30.27 -2.01 -3.56
CA ALA A 668 -31.55 -2.69 -3.72
C ALA A 668 -32.72 -1.69 -3.69
N GLY A 669 -32.69 -0.73 -2.77
CA GLY A 669 -33.68 0.35 -2.69
C GLY A 669 -33.76 1.20 -3.97
N ALA A 670 -32.62 1.42 -4.65
CA ALA A 670 -32.59 2.13 -5.93
C ALA A 670 -33.34 1.37 -7.06
N PHE A 671 -33.37 0.03 -7.01
CA PHE A 671 -34.22 -0.77 -7.88
C PHE A 671 -35.67 -0.80 -7.39
N LEU A 672 -35.92 -1.11 -6.13
CA LEU A 672 -37.26 -1.34 -5.59
C LEU A 672 -38.16 -0.10 -5.64
N TYR A 673 -37.59 1.08 -5.41
CA TYR A 673 -38.35 2.33 -5.25
C TYR A 673 -38.26 3.27 -6.45
N ASN A 674 -37.52 2.92 -7.50
CA ASN A 674 -37.52 3.65 -8.77
C ASN A 674 -38.20 2.82 -9.86
N GLU A 675 -39.36 3.30 -10.34
CA GLU A 675 -40.20 2.57 -11.30
C GLU A 675 -39.45 2.17 -12.57
N LYS A 676 -38.61 3.06 -13.13
CA LYS A 676 -37.85 2.81 -14.35
C LYS A 676 -36.79 1.72 -14.14
N ALA A 677 -36.00 1.85 -13.09
CA ALA A 677 -34.96 0.86 -12.76
C ALA A 677 -35.59 -0.50 -12.44
N LYS A 678 -36.68 -0.53 -11.66
CA LYS A 678 -37.42 -1.75 -11.35
C LYS A 678 -37.92 -2.44 -12.62
N THR A 679 -38.57 -1.67 -13.49
CA THR A 679 -39.17 -2.20 -14.73
C THR A 679 -38.10 -2.77 -15.66
N ALA A 680 -36.96 -2.09 -15.81
CA ALA A 680 -35.84 -2.59 -16.59
C ALA A 680 -35.34 -3.95 -16.06
N LEU A 681 -35.16 -4.08 -14.74
CA LEU A 681 -34.70 -5.32 -14.12
C LEU A 681 -35.74 -6.44 -14.21
N ASP A 682 -37.00 -6.16 -13.86
CA ASP A 682 -38.09 -7.13 -13.95
C ASP A 682 -38.26 -7.66 -15.39
N ASN A 683 -38.17 -6.78 -16.39
CA ASN A 683 -38.27 -7.17 -17.79
C ASN A 683 -37.08 -8.00 -18.24
N PHE A 684 -35.87 -7.73 -17.74
CA PHE A 684 -34.70 -8.57 -17.99
C PHE A 684 -34.94 -10.00 -17.51
N PHE A 685 -35.32 -10.18 -16.23
CA PHE A 685 -35.51 -11.50 -15.62
C PHE A 685 -36.73 -12.28 -16.15
N LYS A 686 -37.69 -11.62 -16.81
CA LYS A 686 -38.81 -12.29 -17.47
C LYS A 686 -38.43 -13.02 -18.77
N ARG A 687 -37.26 -12.73 -19.35
CA ARG A 687 -36.85 -13.32 -20.63
C ARG A 687 -36.06 -14.60 -20.43
N GLU A 688 -36.36 -15.60 -21.26
CA GLU A 688 -35.73 -16.93 -21.21
C GLU A 688 -34.31 -16.96 -21.82
N ASP A 689 -33.87 -15.90 -22.49
CA ASP A 689 -32.56 -15.79 -23.14
C ASP A 689 -31.50 -15.06 -22.30
N THR A 690 -31.71 -14.98 -20.97
CA THR A 690 -30.89 -14.18 -20.08
C THR A 690 -30.13 -14.98 -19.02
N LEU A 691 -28.98 -14.44 -18.61
CA LEU A 691 -28.16 -14.95 -17.52
C LEU A 691 -27.74 -13.81 -16.57
N SER A 692 -27.53 -14.11 -15.30
CA SER A 692 -27.03 -13.13 -14.34
C SER A 692 -26.03 -13.71 -13.34
N VAL A 693 -25.18 -12.85 -12.79
CA VAL A 693 -24.28 -13.17 -11.68
C VAL A 693 -24.19 -11.98 -10.73
N GLY A 694 -24.23 -12.25 -9.43
CA GLY A 694 -23.93 -11.29 -8.38
C GLY A 694 -22.66 -11.72 -7.65
N ILE A 695 -21.66 -10.84 -7.55
CA ILE A 695 -20.40 -11.13 -6.86
C ILE A 695 -20.23 -10.19 -5.67
N CYS A 696 -19.95 -10.74 -4.48
CA CYS A 696 -19.76 -9.98 -3.24
C CYS A 696 -20.96 -9.03 -2.98
N ASN A 697 -20.80 -7.72 -3.15
CA ASN A 697 -21.87 -6.74 -3.01
C ASN A 697 -23.02 -6.94 -4.01
N GLY A 698 -22.72 -7.41 -5.23
CA GLY A 698 -23.75 -7.82 -6.18
C GLY A 698 -24.49 -9.09 -5.76
N ALA A 699 -23.85 -10.00 -5.02
CA ALA A 699 -24.54 -11.15 -4.43
C ALA A 699 -25.50 -10.69 -3.33
N GLN A 700 -25.04 -9.77 -2.46
CA GLN A 700 -25.89 -9.14 -1.44
C GLN A 700 -27.09 -8.43 -2.07
N LEU A 701 -26.89 -7.71 -3.18
CA LEU A 701 -27.97 -7.09 -3.94
C LEU A 701 -29.03 -8.12 -4.36
N PHE A 702 -28.61 -9.23 -4.98
CA PHE A 702 -29.54 -10.24 -5.47
C PHE A 702 -30.29 -10.96 -4.33
N MET A 703 -29.64 -11.14 -3.17
CA MET A 703 -30.32 -11.65 -1.98
C MET A 703 -31.37 -10.66 -1.44
N GLU A 704 -31.07 -9.36 -1.40
CA GLU A 704 -32.01 -8.33 -0.94
C GLU A 704 -33.16 -8.07 -1.92
N LEU A 705 -32.96 -8.36 -3.22
CA LEU A 705 -34.00 -8.34 -4.25
C LEU A 705 -34.76 -9.66 -4.38
N GLU A 706 -34.45 -10.67 -3.56
CA GLU A 706 -35.08 -12.00 -3.56
C GLU A 706 -34.99 -12.71 -4.93
N LEU A 707 -33.92 -12.44 -5.68
CA LEU A 707 -33.67 -13.01 -7.01
C LEU A 707 -33.01 -14.40 -6.95
N ILE A 708 -32.49 -14.79 -5.79
CA ILE A 708 -31.89 -16.11 -5.56
C ILE A 708 -32.95 -17.03 -4.93
N ASN A 709 -33.28 -18.12 -5.63
CA ASN A 709 -34.36 -19.05 -5.28
C ASN A 709 -35.68 -18.31 -4.99
N PRO A 710 -36.24 -17.59 -5.98
CA PRO A 710 -37.43 -16.74 -5.82
C PRO A 710 -38.68 -17.51 -5.35
N GLU A 711 -38.68 -18.83 -5.47
CA GLU A 711 -39.74 -19.73 -5.02
C GLU A 711 -39.71 -20.04 -3.51
N HIS A 712 -38.64 -19.69 -2.80
CA HIS A 712 -38.53 -19.94 -1.36
C HIS A 712 -39.46 -19.00 -0.55
N GLU A 713 -40.19 -19.53 0.44
CA GLU A 713 -40.97 -18.68 1.37
C GLU A 713 -40.08 -17.82 2.29
N VAL A 714 -38.88 -18.30 2.59
CA VAL A 714 -37.89 -17.62 3.45
C VAL A 714 -36.58 -17.51 2.68
N HIS A 715 -36.24 -16.30 2.25
CA HIS A 715 -34.98 -16.04 1.56
C HIS A 715 -33.79 -15.97 2.54
N GLY A 716 -32.63 -16.41 2.05
CA GLY A 716 -31.37 -16.27 2.77
C GLY A 716 -30.96 -14.81 2.94
N LYS A 717 -30.00 -14.54 3.84
CA LYS A 717 -29.45 -13.20 4.05
C LYS A 717 -27.94 -13.27 4.20
N LEU A 718 -27.24 -12.29 3.65
CA LEU A 718 -25.81 -12.08 3.89
C LEU A 718 -25.65 -11.00 4.95
N ARG A 719 -25.14 -11.38 6.13
CA ARG A 719 -24.97 -10.49 7.30
C ARG A 719 -23.50 -10.25 7.57
N HIS A 720 -23.19 -9.49 8.63
CA HIS A 720 -21.83 -9.36 9.14
C HIS A 720 -21.20 -10.73 9.38
N ASN A 721 -19.90 -10.83 9.10
CA ASN A 721 -19.09 -11.99 9.45
C ASN A 721 -19.13 -12.21 10.97
N ASP A 722 -19.04 -13.46 11.40
CA ASP A 722 -18.94 -13.82 12.82
C ASP A 722 -17.70 -13.23 13.51
N SER A 723 -16.67 -12.85 12.75
CA SER A 723 -15.49 -12.15 13.25
C SER A 723 -15.74 -10.67 13.55
N HIS A 724 -16.88 -10.11 13.14
CA HIS A 724 -17.19 -8.68 13.23
C HIS A 724 -16.14 -7.76 12.57
N LYS A 725 -15.35 -8.31 11.65
CA LYS A 725 -14.26 -7.65 10.94
C LYS A 725 -14.35 -7.94 9.45
N HIS A 726 -13.83 -7.04 8.62
CA HIS A 726 -13.58 -7.38 7.22
C HIS A 726 -12.56 -8.52 7.15
N GLU A 727 -12.78 -9.48 6.26
CA GLU A 727 -11.91 -10.62 6.05
C GLU A 727 -11.43 -10.62 4.61
N SER A 728 -10.11 -10.66 4.44
CA SER A 728 -9.45 -10.73 3.14
C SER A 728 -8.46 -11.88 3.16
N GLY A 729 -8.79 -12.95 2.43
CA GLY A 729 -8.01 -14.18 2.38
C GLY A 729 -8.12 -14.85 1.01
N PHE A 730 -7.08 -15.59 0.64
CA PHE A 730 -7.09 -16.44 -0.54
C PHE A 730 -7.40 -17.87 -0.09
N THR A 731 -8.57 -18.37 -0.50
CA THR A 731 -9.13 -19.63 0.00
C THR A 731 -9.51 -20.56 -1.14
N SER A 732 -9.39 -21.86 -0.92
CA SER A 732 -9.92 -22.90 -1.82
C SER A 732 -11.34 -23.27 -1.43
N VAL A 733 -12.24 -23.33 -2.41
CA VAL A 733 -13.63 -23.80 -2.24
C VAL A 733 -13.86 -25.07 -3.07
N SER A 734 -14.81 -25.91 -2.64
CA SER A 734 -15.28 -27.07 -3.42
C SER A 734 -16.63 -26.74 -4.03
N VAL A 735 -16.80 -27.02 -5.33
CA VAL A 735 -18.04 -26.84 -6.09
C VAL A 735 -18.70 -28.19 -6.30
#